data_AF-A0A2R9SSR5-F1
#
_entry.id   AF-A0A2R9SSR5-F1
#
_cell.length_a   1.000
_cell.length_b   1.000
_cell.length_c   1.000
_cell.angle_alpha   90.00
_cell.angle_beta   90.00
_cell.angle_gamma   90.00
#
_symmetry.space_group_name_H-M   'P 1'
#
loop_
_entity.id
_entity.type
_entity.pdbx_description
1 polymer ?
#
loop_
_entity_poly.entity_id
_entity_poly.type
_entity_poly.pdbx_seq_one_letter_code
_entity_poly.pdbx_strand_id
1 'polypeptide(L)'
;MNMKRFVSSISILAIVLGLYSVNPAATEAADVEVTAANSSIFGPNVYVFDPSTPVAEINNITNTVFSQMESNEFSSNRYAFLFKPGSYNVNFNVGFYTHVAGLGQNPSDVNITGGLNVNADWDNGNATRNFWRAIENLSITPSSGKTQIAVSQAAPLRRLHIKGELDLFDFDNNWNAGWASGGFLADSMVDGIVVPASQQQWFSRNSQWANWNNGVWNMVFVGSNNTPTGQFPDPPYTVVDRTPVIREKPYLYVNQAGQYQVFVPSLQTNSKGVSWANGSTPGQSISIDQFYIAQPGTATAASINSALSQGKHLLFTPGNYHLNDTIRVNNPNTVVLGIGLPTLIPDNGKAAMSVADVDGVKIAGLVLDAGPQESPVMLEIGPNGSSGLHAANPTSLHDITVRTGGATSGKYDKGIVINSHNVIGDHFWIWRADHGAGAAWNTNVSKNGLVVNGNNVTLYGLFNEHHNEYQTVWNGNGGRLYFYQSEIPYDVPNQPSWMSKNGSVNGFASYKVADHVTSHEAWGLGVYSYFRDAAVKLQSAIEVPNVPGVKIHHATTIWLNGVPGSEITHVINNTGGKVYANSPAEAMRQTVVEYAGSGSGDTTAPTVPGNLAAAAVSSSQINLSWTAATDNMGVTGYDIYRNGVLVGSAAQTSYADYGLAAATTYQYAVRAKDAAGNLSDYSSTVTAVTAPDSGGGSLPLNRSGWTVISSPTSGDVPEYMLDGNMSTRWSTGAAMAPGQYIVMDMKAAKSFGKIVMDSTGSNEDYARGYEVYVSNDGTNWGNAVSSGSGNGPVITVNFANQNARYIKIVQTGTASSWWSITELNVYGSENTGGGAALDRTTWTAASTPSSGDIPANLLDGNMSTRWSTGAAMAPGQYFVVDMKSAKSFSKIVMDSTGSDEDYARGYEVYVSNDGTSWGNAVSSGSGNGPVITVNFASQNARYIKVVQTGTASNWWSVREFNVFQ
;
A
#
# COMPACT_ATOMS: atom_id res chain seq x y z
N MET A 1 31.51 46.22 -3.86
CA MET A 1 32.99 46.17 -3.94
C MET A 1 33.53 46.51 -2.56
N ASN A 2 34.18 45.54 -1.88
CA ASN A 2 35.08 45.61 -0.70
C ASN A 2 34.50 46.21 0.62
N MET A 3 34.69 45.70 1.85
CA MET A 3 35.61 44.72 2.43
C MET A 3 35.15 44.29 3.86
N LYS A 4 35.64 43.12 4.29
CA LYS A 4 35.53 42.33 5.56
C LYS A 4 35.86 43.11 6.86
N ARG A 5 35.19 42.90 8.02
CA ARG A 5 35.29 41.83 9.08
C ARG A 5 36.61 41.75 9.89
N PHE A 6 36.44 41.54 11.21
CA PHE A 6 37.27 40.91 12.30
C PHE A 6 37.44 41.84 13.54
N VAL A 7 36.93 41.61 14.76
CA VAL A 7 36.75 40.48 15.74
C VAL A 7 37.93 40.28 16.71
N SER A 8 37.63 40.36 18.03
CA SER A 8 38.27 39.70 19.20
C SER A 8 37.70 40.36 20.49
N SER A 9 37.24 39.76 21.60
CA SER A 9 37.22 38.39 22.18
C SER A 9 36.23 38.37 23.40
N ILE A 10 35.41 37.32 23.62
CA ILE A 10 35.40 36.30 24.74
C ILE A 10 35.16 36.90 26.16
N SER A 11 34.28 36.46 27.08
CA SER A 11 33.35 35.31 27.25
C SER A 11 32.45 35.44 28.50
N ILE A 12 31.21 34.89 28.40
CA ILE A 12 30.48 33.97 29.32
C ILE A 12 30.11 34.38 30.76
N LEU A 13 28.80 34.42 31.05
CA LEU A 13 28.13 33.50 32.00
C LEU A 13 26.63 33.39 31.70
N ALA A 14 26.14 32.15 31.52
CA ALA A 14 24.76 31.80 31.20
C ALA A 14 24.04 31.20 32.41
N ILE A 15 22.78 31.59 32.63
CA ILE A 15 21.80 30.86 33.45
C ILE A 15 20.52 30.74 32.62
N VAL A 16 20.04 29.50 32.53
CA VAL A 16 18.88 29.03 31.76
C VAL A 16 17.61 29.18 32.60
N LEU A 17 16.57 29.80 32.03
CA LEU A 17 15.18 29.69 32.49
C LEU A 17 14.29 29.51 31.26
N GLY A 18 13.62 28.36 31.21
CA GLY A 18 12.78 27.92 30.11
C GLY A 18 11.54 28.79 29.92
N LEU A 19 11.31 29.20 28.68
CA LEU A 19 10.06 29.76 28.23
C LEU A 19 9.18 28.61 27.70
N TYR A 20 8.13 28.29 28.45
CA TYR A 20 7.00 27.53 27.94
C TYR A 20 6.34 28.35 26.81
N SER A 21 6.44 27.88 25.57
CA SER A 21 5.59 28.36 24.48
C SER A 21 4.19 27.81 24.70
N VAL A 22 3.27 28.70 25.06
CA VAL A 22 1.84 28.41 25.18
C VAL A 22 1.32 28.06 23.79
N ASN A 23 0.84 26.83 23.62
CA ASN A 23 -0.02 26.43 22.51
C ASN A 23 -1.23 27.38 22.47
N PRO A 24 -1.64 27.92 21.31
CA PRO A 24 -2.98 28.49 21.19
C PRO A 24 -3.96 27.32 21.25
N ALA A 25 -4.50 27.09 22.44
CA ALA A 25 -5.66 26.24 22.62
C ALA A 25 -6.80 26.77 21.73
N ALA A 26 -7.49 25.83 21.10
CA ALA A 26 -8.70 26.07 20.33
C ALA A 26 -9.65 27.03 21.06
N THR A 27 -9.93 28.16 20.46
CA THR A 27 -11.10 28.96 20.81
C THR A 27 -12.31 28.16 20.35
N GLU A 28 -13.06 27.58 21.29
CA GLU A 28 -14.42 27.10 21.03
C GLU A 28 -15.21 28.25 20.39
N ALA A 29 -15.60 28.06 19.14
CA ALA A 29 -16.43 29.01 18.40
C ALA A 29 -17.83 29.05 19.04
N ALA A 30 -18.43 30.23 19.08
CA ALA A 30 -19.78 30.42 19.57
C ALA A 30 -20.77 29.52 18.81
N ASP A 31 -21.57 28.74 19.53
CA ASP A 31 -22.66 27.93 18.98
C ASP A 31 -23.57 28.82 18.11
N VAL A 32 -23.91 28.34 16.90
CA VAL A 32 -24.98 28.93 16.10
C VAL A 32 -26.28 28.78 16.90
N GLU A 33 -26.96 29.90 17.19
CA GLU A 33 -28.20 29.88 17.97
C GLU A 33 -29.21 28.86 17.41
N VAL A 34 -29.84 28.09 18.30
CA VAL A 34 -30.93 27.17 17.96
C VAL A 34 -32.11 28.01 17.44
N THR A 35 -32.40 27.93 16.14
CA THR A 35 -33.59 28.55 15.53
C THR A 35 -34.67 27.50 15.26
N ALA A 36 -35.87 27.92 14.85
CA ALA A 36 -36.90 26.97 14.45
C ALA A 36 -36.43 26.07 13.28
N ALA A 37 -35.50 26.57 12.44
CA ALA A 37 -35.01 25.88 11.24
C ALA A 37 -34.18 24.62 11.53
N ASN A 38 -33.48 24.50 12.68
CA ASN A 38 -32.71 23.31 13.04
C ASN A 38 -33.39 22.40 14.08
N SER A 39 -34.65 22.69 14.42
CA SER A 39 -35.51 21.84 15.26
C SER A 39 -36.15 20.66 14.49
N SER A 40 -35.35 19.95 13.70
CA SER A 40 -35.82 18.86 12.84
C SER A 40 -35.41 17.48 13.37
N ILE A 41 -36.05 16.42 12.85
CA ILE A 41 -35.67 15.02 13.14
C ILE A 41 -34.24 14.67 12.66
N PHE A 42 -33.62 15.54 11.86
CA PHE A 42 -32.29 15.33 11.30
C PHE A 42 -31.17 15.94 12.14
N GLY A 43 -31.50 16.50 13.31
CA GLY A 43 -30.51 16.97 14.27
C GLY A 43 -30.03 18.41 14.01
N PRO A 44 -29.15 18.92 14.88
CA PRO A 44 -28.88 20.36 14.98
C PRO A 44 -28.08 20.94 13.81
N ASN A 45 -27.38 20.09 13.05
CA ASN A 45 -26.56 20.47 11.91
C ASN A 45 -27.33 20.54 10.58
N VAL A 46 -28.65 20.32 10.64
CA VAL A 46 -29.54 20.34 9.48
C VAL A 46 -30.53 21.49 9.62
N TYR A 47 -30.41 22.47 8.73
CA TYR A 47 -31.32 23.60 8.65
C TYR A 47 -32.37 23.33 7.58
N VAL A 48 -33.63 23.23 8.00
CA VAL A 48 -34.77 23.05 7.09
C VAL A 48 -35.50 24.38 6.94
N PHE A 49 -35.42 24.95 5.74
CA PHE A 49 -36.09 26.18 5.38
C PHE A 49 -37.41 25.90 4.67
N ASP A 50 -38.41 26.73 4.92
CA ASP A 50 -39.65 26.74 4.17
C ASP A 50 -39.95 28.16 3.64
N PRO A 51 -40.91 28.33 2.73
CA PRO A 51 -41.15 29.64 2.10
C PRO A 51 -41.57 30.76 3.07
N SER A 52 -41.92 30.42 4.31
CA SER A 52 -42.21 31.39 5.37
C SER A 52 -40.98 31.76 6.21
N THR A 53 -39.87 31.01 6.12
CA THR A 53 -38.61 31.37 6.78
C THR A 53 -38.12 32.73 6.26
N PRO A 54 -37.88 33.73 7.13
CA PRO A 54 -37.42 35.04 6.70
C PRO A 54 -36.11 34.98 5.91
N VAL A 55 -36.05 35.67 4.77
CA VAL A 55 -34.84 35.79 3.93
C VAL A 55 -33.61 36.23 4.74
N ALA A 56 -33.79 37.16 5.68
CA ALA A 56 -32.72 37.64 6.56
C ALA A 56 -32.19 36.52 7.47
N GLU A 57 -33.04 35.62 7.95
CA GLU A 57 -32.64 34.47 8.76
C GLU A 57 -31.85 33.46 7.91
N ILE A 58 -32.35 33.12 6.72
CA ILE A 58 -31.66 32.20 5.80
C ILE A 58 -30.26 32.76 5.47
N ASN A 59 -30.18 34.02 5.04
CA ASN A 59 -28.91 34.66 4.71
C ASN A 59 -27.96 34.70 5.91
N ASN A 60 -28.47 34.98 7.12
CA ASN A 60 -27.64 34.97 8.33
C ASN A 60 -27.03 33.58 8.55
N ILE A 61 -27.85 32.53 8.54
CA ILE A 61 -27.40 31.14 8.73
C ILE A 61 -26.39 30.74 7.66
N THR A 62 -26.72 30.94 6.37
CA THR A 62 -25.85 30.53 5.27
C THR A 62 -24.51 31.28 5.29
N ASN A 63 -24.52 32.58 5.60
CA ASN A 63 -23.29 33.39 5.68
C ASN A 63 -22.44 33.05 6.91
N THR A 64 -23.06 32.75 8.06
CA THR A 64 -22.34 32.27 9.24
C THR A 64 -21.64 30.95 8.96
N VAL A 65 -22.36 29.97 8.41
CA VAL A 65 -21.77 28.66 8.07
C VAL A 65 -20.71 28.81 6.98
N PHE A 66 -20.96 29.61 5.94
CA PHE A 66 -19.95 29.87 4.91
C PHE A 66 -18.68 30.46 5.52
N SER A 67 -18.79 31.49 6.36
CA SER A 67 -17.61 32.11 7.00
C SER A 67 -16.80 31.13 7.86
N GLN A 68 -17.46 30.12 8.45
CA GLN A 68 -16.80 29.07 9.22
C GLN A 68 -16.15 28.00 8.32
N MET A 69 -16.76 27.73 7.16
CA MET A 69 -16.44 26.57 6.34
C MET A 69 -15.71 26.91 5.05
N GLU A 70 -15.55 28.18 4.67
CA GLU A 70 -14.94 28.63 3.42
C GLU A 70 -13.50 28.11 3.27
N SER A 71 -12.67 28.26 4.31
CA SER A 71 -11.26 27.85 4.33
C SER A 71 -10.98 26.65 5.24
N ASN A 72 -12.02 25.97 5.74
CA ASN A 72 -11.91 24.90 6.73
C ASN A 72 -11.90 23.51 6.08
N GLU A 73 -10.88 23.26 5.26
CA GLU A 73 -10.71 22.06 4.43
C GLU A 73 -10.80 20.75 5.22
N PHE A 74 -10.25 20.70 6.44
CA PHE A 74 -10.25 19.50 7.29
C PHE A 74 -11.13 19.63 8.54
N SER A 75 -12.18 20.44 8.47
CA SER A 75 -13.14 20.61 9.57
C SER A 75 -13.73 19.27 10.02
N SER A 76 -14.07 19.16 11.30
CA SER A 76 -14.99 18.14 11.82
C SER A 76 -16.46 18.54 11.65
N ASN A 77 -16.74 19.82 11.38
CA ASN A 77 -18.10 20.32 11.21
C ASN A 77 -18.68 19.88 9.87
N ARG A 78 -19.98 19.63 9.86
CA ARG A 78 -20.77 19.15 8.71
C ARG A 78 -22.11 19.86 8.75
N TYR A 79 -22.60 20.36 7.63
CA TYR A 79 -23.88 21.08 7.56
C TYR A 79 -24.73 20.65 6.38
N ALA A 80 -26.05 20.72 6.56
CA ALA A 80 -27.00 20.59 5.46
C ALA A 80 -28.03 21.72 5.46
N PHE A 81 -28.26 22.32 4.29
CA PHE A 81 -29.34 23.27 4.02
C PHE A 81 -30.40 22.58 3.16
N LEU A 82 -31.57 22.36 3.74
CA LEU A 82 -32.69 21.67 3.10
C LEU A 82 -33.82 22.67 2.85
N PHE A 83 -34.20 22.86 1.60
CA PHE A 83 -35.24 23.82 1.22
C PHE A 83 -36.53 23.07 0.86
N LYS A 84 -37.63 23.30 1.58
CA LYS A 84 -38.95 22.77 1.21
C LYS A 84 -39.43 23.38 -0.11
N PRO A 85 -40.37 22.74 -0.84
CA PRO A 85 -40.95 23.28 -2.06
C PRO A 85 -41.39 24.75 -1.92
N GLY A 86 -40.97 25.58 -2.87
CA GLY A 86 -41.25 27.01 -2.92
C GLY A 86 -40.10 27.82 -3.53
N SER A 87 -40.19 29.15 -3.42
CA SER A 87 -39.18 30.08 -3.97
C SER A 87 -38.53 30.90 -2.87
N TYR A 88 -37.21 31.06 -2.95
CA TYR A 88 -36.38 31.70 -1.93
C TYR A 88 -35.50 32.77 -2.59
N ASN A 89 -35.73 34.03 -2.23
CA ASN A 89 -34.94 35.15 -2.73
C ASN A 89 -33.68 35.36 -1.86
N VAL A 90 -32.75 34.42 -1.98
CA VAL A 90 -31.48 34.39 -1.23
C VAL A 90 -30.30 34.26 -2.20
N ASN A 91 -29.16 34.81 -1.81
CA ASN A 91 -27.90 34.70 -2.54
C ASN A 91 -26.79 34.39 -1.55
N PHE A 92 -26.15 33.23 -1.67
CA PHE A 92 -25.16 32.76 -0.71
C PHE A 92 -24.10 31.86 -1.36
N ASN A 93 -22.98 31.71 -0.65
CA ASN A 93 -21.87 30.84 -1.03
C ASN A 93 -21.87 29.55 -0.21
N VAL A 94 -21.33 28.48 -0.77
CA VAL A 94 -21.25 27.15 -0.15
C VAL A 94 -19.78 26.78 0.09
N GLY A 95 -19.41 26.59 1.36
CA GLY A 95 -18.05 26.22 1.79
C GLY A 95 -17.82 24.71 1.85
N PHE A 96 -16.72 24.29 2.50
CA PHE A 96 -16.43 22.89 2.74
C PHE A 96 -17.53 22.21 3.58
N TYR A 97 -17.67 20.89 3.38
CA TYR A 97 -18.60 20.00 4.06
C TYR A 97 -20.04 20.51 4.22
N THR A 98 -20.53 21.20 3.21
CA THR A 98 -21.88 21.76 3.19
C THR A 98 -22.68 21.11 2.06
N HIS A 99 -23.84 20.56 2.40
CA HIS A 99 -24.79 19.99 1.45
C HIS A 99 -26.00 20.91 1.30
N VAL A 100 -26.33 21.32 0.08
CA VAL A 100 -27.53 22.09 -0.23
C VAL A 100 -28.48 21.23 -1.05
N ALA A 101 -29.71 21.04 -0.57
CA ALA A 101 -30.69 20.21 -1.27
C ALA A 101 -32.08 20.83 -1.26
N GLY A 102 -32.78 20.71 -2.39
CA GLY A 102 -34.23 20.92 -2.45
C GLY A 102 -34.98 19.66 -2.03
N LEU A 103 -36.03 19.82 -1.22
CA LEU A 103 -36.92 18.75 -0.76
C LEU A 103 -38.16 18.58 -1.66
N GLY A 104 -38.05 19.01 -2.93
CA GLY A 104 -39.04 18.75 -3.97
C GLY A 104 -38.98 17.33 -4.48
N GLN A 105 -40.06 16.86 -5.13
CA GLN A 105 -39.93 15.64 -5.92
C GLN A 105 -39.09 15.91 -7.18
N ASN A 106 -39.18 17.13 -7.73
CA ASN A 106 -38.45 17.56 -8.91
C ASN A 106 -37.65 18.85 -8.64
N PRO A 107 -36.60 19.13 -9.42
CA PRO A 107 -35.78 20.33 -9.24
C PRO A 107 -36.56 21.64 -9.32
N SER A 108 -37.63 21.68 -10.12
CA SER A 108 -38.47 22.88 -10.27
C SER A 108 -39.37 23.19 -9.07
N ASP A 109 -39.53 22.27 -8.14
CA ASP A 109 -40.36 22.48 -6.95
C ASP A 109 -39.70 23.44 -5.95
N VAL A 110 -38.37 23.60 -6.01
CA VAL A 110 -37.58 24.49 -5.15
C VAL A 110 -36.79 25.44 -6.04
N ASN A 111 -36.93 26.75 -5.85
CA ASN A 111 -36.24 27.75 -6.67
C ASN A 111 -35.49 28.77 -5.81
N ILE A 112 -34.17 28.85 -5.98
CA ILE A 112 -33.33 29.89 -5.38
C ILE A 112 -33.19 31.03 -6.41
N THR A 113 -33.74 32.21 -6.12
CA THR A 113 -33.88 33.30 -7.11
C THR A 113 -32.84 34.42 -7.01
N GLY A 114 -31.96 34.37 -6.01
CA GLY A 114 -30.85 35.33 -5.88
C GLY A 114 -29.56 34.78 -6.48
N GLY A 115 -29.09 33.64 -5.98
CA GLY A 115 -27.91 32.92 -6.44
C GLY A 115 -27.47 31.82 -5.46
N LEU A 116 -26.75 30.83 -5.94
CA LEU A 116 -26.13 29.79 -5.11
C LEU A 116 -24.76 29.50 -5.72
N ASN A 117 -23.70 29.88 -5.01
CA ASN A 117 -22.36 29.89 -5.59
C ASN A 117 -21.34 29.08 -4.80
N VAL A 118 -20.26 28.72 -5.46
CA VAL A 118 -19.01 28.26 -4.89
C VAL A 118 -17.91 29.11 -5.51
N ASN A 119 -17.25 29.93 -4.69
CA ASN A 119 -16.08 30.72 -5.07
C ASN A 119 -14.79 30.05 -4.56
N ALA A 120 -13.66 30.56 -5.01
CA ALA A 120 -12.32 30.19 -4.60
C ALA A 120 -11.54 31.39 -4.04
N ASP A 121 -12.25 32.42 -3.56
CA ASP A 121 -11.67 33.65 -2.99
C ASP A 121 -10.65 33.34 -1.87
N TRP A 122 -10.93 32.33 -1.05
CA TRP A 122 -10.06 31.90 0.06
C TRP A 122 -8.66 31.44 -0.36
N ASP A 123 -8.49 31.06 -1.63
CA ASP A 123 -7.21 30.66 -2.23
C ASP A 123 -6.93 31.45 -3.51
N ASN A 124 -7.34 32.74 -3.56
CA ASN A 124 -7.04 33.65 -4.67
C ASN A 124 -7.48 33.10 -6.04
N GLY A 125 -8.72 32.61 -6.14
CA GLY A 125 -9.29 32.04 -7.36
C GLY A 125 -8.82 30.62 -7.68
N ASN A 126 -7.91 30.05 -6.89
CA ASN A 126 -7.46 28.67 -7.05
C ASN A 126 -8.49 27.69 -6.48
N ALA A 127 -9.29 27.08 -7.34
CA ALA A 127 -10.32 26.12 -6.97
C ALA A 127 -9.80 24.69 -6.82
N THR A 128 -8.48 24.41 -6.95
CA THR A 128 -7.94 23.03 -6.88
C THR A 128 -8.21 22.32 -5.56
N ARG A 129 -8.61 23.05 -4.51
CA ARG A 129 -8.99 22.51 -3.20
C ARG A 129 -10.45 22.71 -2.83
N ASN A 130 -11.32 23.14 -3.76
CA ASN A 130 -12.75 23.29 -3.49
C ASN A 130 -13.49 21.95 -3.48
N PHE A 131 -13.22 21.15 -2.46
CA PHE A 131 -13.72 19.80 -2.28
C PHE A 131 -15.01 19.72 -1.43
N TRP A 132 -15.50 18.49 -1.27
CA TRP A 132 -16.42 18.02 -0.22
C TRP A 132 -17.63 18.93 0.01
N ARG A 133 -18.45 19.13 -1.00
CA ARG A 133 -19.74 19.83 -0.91
C ARG A 133 -20.72 19.19 -1.86
N ALA A 134 -22.01 19.40 -1.70
CA ALA A 134 -22.98 18.84 -2.63
C ALA A 134 -24.13 19.83 -2.88
N ILE A 135 -24.62 19.88 -4.11
CA ILE A 135 -25.78 20.72 -4.47
C ILE A 135 -26.72 19.85 -5.28
N GLU A 136 -27.95 19.66 -4.79
CA GLU A 136 -28.90 18.78 -5.47
C GLU A 136 -30.38 19.17 -5.45
N ASN A 137 -31.09 18.72 -6.48
CA ASN A 137 -32.56 18.67 -6.55
C ASN A 137 -33.26 20.03 -6.35
N LEU A 138 -32.75 21.08 -7.00
CA LEU A 138 -33.30 22.43 -6.95
C LEU A 138 -33.07 23.19 -8.25
N SER A 139 -33.81 24.28 -8.41
CA SER A 139 -33.59 25.28 -9.46
C SER A 139 -32.79 26.46 -8.92
N ILE A 140 -31.88 26.99 -9.74
CA ILE A 140 -31.14 28.22 -9.47
C ILE A 140 -31.52 29.22 -10.56
N THR A 141 -32.17 30.31 -10.18
CA THR A 141 -32.47 31.46 -11.05
C THR A 141 -31.57 32.61 -10.61
N PRO A 142 -30.31 32.68 -11.05
CA PRO A 142 -29.39 33.70 -10.57
C PRO A 142 -29.84 35.10 -11.01
N SER A 143 -29.92 36.03 -10.06
CA SER A 143 -30.32 37.43 -10.32
C SER A 143 -29.34 38.17 -11.24
N SER A 144 -28.08 37.75 -11.28
CA SER A 144 -27.03 38.21 -12.20
C SER A 144 -27.15 37.62 -13.62
N GLY A 145 -28.02 36.62 -13.82
CA GLY A 145 -28.08 35.82 -15.05
C GLY A 145 -27.10 34.64 -15.08
N LYS A 146 -26.18 34.53 -14.11
CA LYS A 146 -25.20 33.44 -14.03
C LYS A 146 -24.90 32.99 -12.60
N THR A 147 -24.63 31.70 -12.44
CA THR A 147 -24.21 31.11 -11.16
C THR A 147 -22.79 30.58 -11.31
N GLN A 148 -21.98 30.78 -10.29
CA GLN A 148 -20.58 30.36 -10.29
C GLN A 148 -20.39 29.18 -9.33
N ILE A 149 -19.90 28.06 -9.84
CA ILE A 149 -19.64 26.85 -9.06
C ILE A 149 -18.21 26.37 -9.38
N ALA A 150 -17.23 27.08 -8.84
CA ALA A 150 -15.81 26.78 -9.00
C ALA A 150 -15.41 25.64 -8.05
N VAL A 151 -15.43 24.40 -8.54
CA VAL A 151 -15.19 23.20 -7.71
C VAL A 151 -14.09 22.31 -8.26
N SER A 152 -13.55 21.44 -7.39
CA SER A 152 -12.71 20.31 -7.78
C SER A 152 -13.40 18.97 -7.48
N GLN A 153 -12.69 17.94 -7.05
CA GLN A 153 -13.24 16.60 -6.79
C GLN A 153 -14.23 16.56 -5.59
N ALA A 154 -15.06 15.51 -5.52
CA ALA A 154 -16.10 15.31 -4.51
C ALA A 154 -17.05 16.50 -4.28
N ALA A 155 -17.44 17.15 -5.38
CA ALA A 155 -18.40 18.23 -5.39
C ALA A 155 -19.56 17.96 -6.38
N PRO A 156 -20.41 16.93 -6.15
CA PRO A 156 -21.41 16.54 -7.12
C PRO A 156 -22.49 17.61 -7.29
N LEU A 157 -22.82 17.88 -8.56
CA LEU A 157 -23.97 18.69 -8.98
C LEU A 157 -25.00 17.74 -9.59
N ARG A 158 -26.14 17.57 -8.91
CA ARG A 158 -27.15 16.57 -9.31
C ARG A 158 -28.53 17.17 -9.38
N ARG A 159 -29.33 16.81 -10.40
CA ARG A 159 -30.73 17.22 -10.47
C ARG A 159 -30.91 18.74 -10.32
N LEU A 160 -30.08 19.52 -11.02
CA LEU A 160 -30.17 20.97 -10.99
C LEU A 160 -30.90 21.50 -12.22
N HIS A 161 -31.71 22.54 -12.03
CA HIS A 161 -32.17 23.37 -13.14
C HIS A 161 -31.60 24.79 -13.00
N ILE A 162 -30.51 25.06 -13.70
CA ILE A 162 -29.87 26.37 -13.71
C ILE A 162 -30.50 27.20 -14.82
N LYS A 163 -31.32 28.17 -14.41
CA LYS A 163 -32.05 29.09 -15.30
C LYS A 163 -31.17 30.29 -15.65
N GLY A 164 -29.99 30.00 -16.21
CA GLY A 164 -28.94 30.98 -16.51
C GLY A 164 -27.67 30.30 -16.99
N GLU A 165 -26.56 31.04 -16.98
CA GLU A 165 -25.21 30.55 -17.25
C GLU A 165 -24.58 29.88 -16.02
N LEU A 166 -23.70 28.90 -16.27
CA LEU A 166 -22.95 28.19 -15.25
C LEU A 166 -21.45 28.36 -15.49
N ASP A 167 -20.78 29.13 -14.64
CA ASP A 167 -19.32 29.25 -14.59
C ASP A 167 -18.77 28.17 -13.66
N LEU A 168 -17.81 27.36 -14.15
CA LEU A 168 -17.20 26.27 -13.37
C LEU A 168 -15.81 26.62 -12.82
N PHE A 169 -15.44 27.90 -12.86
CA PHE A 169 -14.12 28.40 -12.48
C PHE A 169 -14.27 29.68 -11.67
N ASP A 170 -13.16 30.17 -11.13
CA ASP A 170 -13.07 31.49 -10.50
C ASP A 170 -11.91 32.29 -11.07
N PHE A 171 -11.92 33.60 -10.83
CA PHE A 171 -10.85 34.50 -11.22
C PHE A 171 -9.84 34.66 -10.08
N ASP A 172 -8.56 34.67 -10.44
CA ASP A 172 -7.51 35.14 -9.53
C ASP A 172 -7.55 36.68 -9.39
N ASN A 173 -6.76 37.23 -8.46
CA ASN A 173 -6.65 38.68 -8.25
C ASN A 173 -6.16 39.47 -9.49
N ASN A 174 -5.63 38.79 -10.52
CA ASN A 174 -5.20 39.39 -11.79
C ASN A 174 -6.24 39.22 -12.90
N TRP A 175 -7.44 38.74 -12.58
CA TRP A 175 -8.53 38.45 -13.53
C TRP A 175 -8.20 37.36 -14.54
N ASN A 176 -7.25 36.47 -14.24
CA ASN A 176 -7.07 35.24 -14.99
C ASN A 176 -8.02 34.16 -14.43
N ALA A 177 -8.45 33.23 -15.27
CA ALA A 177 -9.13 32.03 -14.79
C ALA A 177 -8.16 31.23 -13.90
N GLY A 178 -8.45 31.14 -12.60
CA GLY A 178 -7.67 30.40 -11.62
C GLY A 178 -7.78 28.89 -11.84
N TRP A 179 -6.87 28.10 -11.27
CA TRP A 179 -6.84 26.66 -11.53
C TRP A 179 -8.04 25.94 -10.93
N ALA A 180 -8.57 24.94 -11.64
CA ALA A 180 -9.69 24.13 -11.17
C ALA A 180 -9.57 22.69 -11.70
N SER A 181 -9.90 21.70 -10.87
CA SER A 181 -9.73 20.26 -11.17
C SER A 181 -11.01 19.47 -10.86
N GLY A 182 -12.14 20.01 -11.28
CA GLY A 182 -13.45 19.37 -11.22
C GLY A 182 -13.58 18.24 -12.24
N GLY A 183 -14.77 17.70 -12.45
CA GLY A 183 -15.99 17.91 -11.69
C GLY A 183 -17.09 17.03 -12.25
N PHE A 184 -18.24 17.04 -11.59
CA PHE A 184 -19.31 16.08 -11.86
C PHE A 184 -20.67 16.78 -11.97
N LEU A 185 -21.34 16.63 -13.12
CA LEU A 185 -22.69 17.16 -13.37
C LEU A 185 -23.61 16.06 -13.92
N ALA A 186 -24.58 15.63 -13.12
CA ALA A 186 -25.52 14.59 -13.53
C ALA A 186 -26.98 15.01 -13.45
N ASP A 187 -27.79 14.48 -14.36
CA ASP A 187 -29.25 14.64 -14.34
C ASP A 187 -29.71 16.10 -14.26
N SER A 188 -28.96 17.01 -14.89
CA SER A 188 -29.10 18.46 -14.70
C SER A 188 -29.33 19.21 -16.02
N MET A 189 -30.03 20.31 -15.93
CA MET A 189 -30.36 21.21 -17.04
C MET A 189 -29.78 22.60 -16.78
N VAL A 190 -29.08 23.15 -17.76
CA VAL A 190 -28.57 24.53 -17.78
C VAL A 190 -29.20 25.26 -18.97
N ASP A 191 -30.04 26.26 -18.72
CA ASP A 191 -30.72 26.98 -19.80
C ASP A 191 -29.75 27.82 -20.64
N GLY A 192 -28.62 28.21 -20.04
CA GLY A 192 -27.56 28.99 -20.69
C GLY A 192 -26.33 28.18 -21.11
N ILE A 193 -25.20 28.90 -21.20
CA ILE A 193 -23.90 28.32 -21.50
C ILE A 193 -23.27 27.73 -20.22
N VAL A 194 -22.55 26.63 -20.37
CA VAL A 194 -21.61 26.14 -19.36
C VAL A 194 -20.19 26.58 -19.75
N VAL A 195 -19.49 27.24 -18.82
CA VAL A 195 -18.14 27.78 -19.02
C VAL A 195 -17.14 27.09 -18.09
N PRO A 196 -16.42 26.06 -18.58
CA PRO A 196 -15.34 25.43 -17.83
C PRO A 196 -14.12 26.32 -17.63
N ALA A 197 -13.78 27.16 -18.62
CA ALA A 197 -12.57 27.97 -18.67
C ALA A 197 -11.29 27.16 -18.38
N SER A 198 -10.73 27.30 -17.18
CA SER A 198 -9.49 26.67 -16.73
C SER A 198 -9.66 25.26 -16.16
N GLN A 199 -10.90 24.75 -16.05
CA GLN A 199 -11.18 23.40 -15.57
C GLN A 199 -10.39 22.35 -16.37
N GLN A 200 -9.52 21.62 -15.69
CA GLN A 200 -8.63 20.63 -16.29
C GLN A 200 -9.41 19.52 -17.02
N GLN A 201 -10.40 18.97 -16.33
CA GLN A 201 -11.29 17.92 -16.83
C GLN A 201 -12.71 18.14 -16.32
N TRP A 202 -13.68 17.42 -16.89
CA TRP A 202 -15.06 17.43 -16.41
C TRP A 202 -15.83 16.20 -16.89
N PHE A 203 -16.73 15.70 -16.06
CA PHE A 203 -17.68 14.65 -16.41
C PHE A 203 -19.12 15.12 -16.30
N SER A 204 -19.88 14.97 -17.37
CA SER A 204 -21.33 15.23 -17.38
C SER A 204 -22.10 14.05 -17.95
N ARG A 205 -23.17 13.64 -17.27
CA ARG A 205 -24.05 12.57 -17.79
C ARG A 205 -25.53 12.84 -17.62
N ASN A 206 -26.35 12.32 -18.55
CA ASN A 206 -27.80 12.51 -18.52
C ASN A 206 -28.20 13.98 -18.31
N SER A 207 -27.46 14.91 -18.91
CA SER A 207 -27.62 16.35 -18.67
C SER A 207 -27.96 17.08 -19.96
N GLN A 208 -28.30 18.36 -19.84
CA GLN A 208 -28.61 19.23 -20.96
C GLN A 208 -28.11 20.64 -20.68
N TRP A 209 -27.60 21.31 -21.72
CA TRP A 209 -27.28 22.74 -21.69
C TRP A 209 -27.65 23.40 -23.02
N ALA A 210 -27.65 24.73 -23.11
CA ALA A 210 -27.78 25.39 -24.41
C ALA A 210 -26.47 25.34 -25.21
N ASN A 211 -25.34 25.60 -24.56
CA ASN A 211 -24.01 25.52 -25.18
C ASN A 211 -22.92 25.16 -24.17
N TRP A 212 -21.80 24.61 -24.66
CA TRP A 212 -20.61 24.30 -23.87
C TRP A 212 -19.40 25.08 -24.43
N ASN A 213 -18.72 25.87 -23.60
CA ASN A 213 -17.76 26.87 -24.08
C ASN A 213 -16.42 26.30 -24.59
N ASN A 214 -15.73 25.48 -23.78
CA ASN A 214 -14.36 25.02 -24.08
C ASN A 214 -14.00 23.69 -23.38
N GLY A 215 -12.82 23.14 -23.68
CA GLY A 215 -12.24 22.00 -22.97
C GLY A 215 -10.72 22.12 -22.86
N VAL A 216 -10.15 21.61 -21.76
CA VAL A 216 -8.72 21.75 -21.45
C VAL A 216 -7.96 20.44 -21.69
N TRP A 217 -8.18 19.38 -20.88
CA TRP A 217 -7.48 18.09 -21.05
C TRP A 217 -8.41 16.90 -21.30
N ASN A 218 -9.55 16.80 -20.61
CA ASN A 218 -10.45 15.65 -20.72
C ASN A 218 -11.90 16.02 -20.34
N MET A 219 -12.73 16.40 -21.32
CA MET A 219 -14.16 16.66 -21.07
C MET A 219 -15.01 15.53 -21.64
N VAL A 220 -15.74 14.84 -20.76
CA VAL A 220 -16.46 13.61 -21.11
C VAL A 220 -17.97 13.79 -20.89
N PHE A 221 -18.75 13.47 -21.91
CA PHE A 221 -20.19 13.64 -21.94
C PHE A 221 -20.88 12.32 -22.29
N VAL A 222 -21.77 11.82 -21.42
CA VAL A 222 -22.44 10.53 -21.60
C VAL A 222 -23.94 10.68 -21.50
N GLY A 223 -24.68 10.36 -22.56
CA GLY A 223 -26.14 10.49 -22.51
C GLY A 223 -26.61 11.94 -22.36
N SER A 224 -25.82 12.93 -22.75
CA SER A 224 -26.20 14.35 -22.62
C SER A 224 -26.76 14.93 -23.92
N ASN A 225 -27.62 15.93 -23.82
CA ASN A 225 -28.14 16.70 -24.96
C ASN A 225 -27.26 17.93 -25.23
N ASN A 226 -27.19 18.34 -26.49
CA ASN A 226 -26.44 19.51 -26.95
C ASN A 226 -24.95 19.47 -26.59
N THR A 227 -24.34 18.30 -26.62
CA THR A 227 -22.90 18.12 -26.38
C THR A 227 -22.06 18.93 -27.40
N PRO A 228 -20.88 19.44 -27.00
CA PRO A 228 -20.04 20.21 -27.91
C PRO A 228 -19.63 19.40 -29.15
N THR A 229 -19.34 20.11 -30.25
CA THR A 229 -18.83 19.53 -31.50
C THR A 229 -17.30 19.47 -31.51
N GLY A 230 -16.73 18.61 -32.34
CA GLY A 230 -15.30 18.25 -32.30
C GLY A 230 -15.06 16.89 -31.66
N GLN A 231 -13.84 16.39 -31.70
CA GLN A 231 -13.46 15.08 -31.16
C GLN A 231 -12.05 15.16 -30.57
N PHE A 232 -11.80 14.36 -29.54
CA PHE A 232 -10.47 14.13 -28.98
C PHE A 232 -9.45 13.78 -30.09
N PRO A 233 -8.19 14.27 -30.03
CA PRO A 233 -7.51 14.86 -28.87
C PRO A 233 -7.70 16.38 -28.70
N ASP A 234 -8.11 17.09 -29.77
CA ASP A 234 -8.26 18.54 -29.76
C ASP A 234 -9.44 18.99 -30.67
N PRO A 235 -10.53 19.55 -30.10
CA PRO A 235 -10.76 19.75 -28.67
C PRO A 235 -10.88 18.42 -27.91
N PRO A 236 -10.55 18.36 -26.61
CA PRO A 236 -10.46 17.13 -25.83
C PRO A 236 -11.83 16.60 -25.38
N TYR A 237 -12.74 16.41 -26.33
CA TYR A 237 -14.12 16.00 -26.10
C TYR A 237 -14.31 14.52 -26.35
N THR A 238 -14.82 13.83 -25.34
CA THR A 238 -15.30 12.44 -25.44
C THR A 238 -16.82 12.45 -25.32
N VAL A 239 -17.54 12.00 -26.35
CA VAL A 239 -19.00 12.00 -26.37
C VAL A 239 -19.51 10.57 -26.57
N VAL A 240 -20.31 10.09 -25.63
CA VAL A 240 -21.04 8.83 -25.73
C VAL A 240 -22.54 9.16 -25.77
N ASP A 241 -23.24 8.78 -26.84
CA ASP A 241 -24.61 9.25 -27.10
C ASP A 241 -25.62 8.88 -26.00
N ARG A 242 -25.46 7.70 -25.40
CA ARG A 242 -26.39 7.14 -24.41
C ARG A 242 -25.65 6.64 -23.18
N THR A 243 -26.26 6.83 -22.02
CA THR A 243 -25.82 6.18 -20.78
C THR A 243 -26.39 4.76 -20.76
N PRO A 244 -25.56 3.70 -20.87
CA PRO A 244 -26.09 2.36 -21.15
C PRO A 244 -26.93 1.77 -20.02
N VAL A 245 -26.52 1.96 -18.77
CA VAL A 245 -27.27 1.53 -17.59
C VAL A 245 -26.96 2.47 -16.42
N ILE A 246 -27.98 2.99 -15.77
CA ILE A 246 -27.81 3.92 -14.65
C ILE A 246 -29.03 3.91 -13.77
N ARG A 247 -28.83 4.25 -12.50
CA ARG A 247 -29.90 4.61 -11.57
C ARG A 247 -29.51 5.95 -10.99
N GLU A 248 -30.40 6.94 -11.01
CA GLU A 248 -30.10 8.21 -10.36
C GLU A 248 -30.05 8.04 -8.82
N LYS A 249 -29.24 8.88 -8.16
CA LYS A 249 -29.03 8.82 -6.71
C LYS A 249 -30.36 8.95 -5.94
N PRO A 250 -30.62 8.16 -4.89
CA PRO A 250 -31.73 8.40 -3.98
C PRO A 250 -31.63 9.76 -3.28
N TYR A 251 -32.77 10.43 -3.06
CA TYR A 251 -32.79 11.76 -2.44
C TYR A 251 -33.96 11.93 -1.46
N LEU A 252 -33.73 12.75 -0.43
CA LEU A 252 -34.73 13.13 0.56
C LEU A 252 -35.67 14.18 -0.03
N TYR A 253 -36.97 14.03 0.20
CA TYR A 253 -37.97 15.03 -0.20
C TYR A 253 -39.17 15.05 0.76
N VAL A 254 -40.04 16.04 0.62
CA VAL A 254 -41.32 16.09 1.32
C VAL A 254 -42.47 15.86 0.34
N ASN A 255 -43.41 14.99 0.72
CA ASN A 255 -44.62 14.77 -0.07
C ASN A 255 -45.62 15.93 0.11
N GLN A 256 -46.74 15.90 -0.61
CA GLN A 256 -47.79 16.93 -0.53
C GLN A 256 -48.42 17.08 0.86
N ALA A 257 -48.35 16.05 1.70
CA ALA A 257 -48.81 16.09 3.09
C ALA A 257 -47.75 16.63 4.07
N GLY A 258 -46.58 17.06 3.57
CA GLY A 258 -45.48 17.57 4.39
C GLY A 258 -44.66 16.48 5.09
N GLN A 259 -44.84 15.21 4.72
CA GLN A 259 -44.12 14.07 5.32
C GLN A 259 -42.82 13.80 4.55
N TYR A 260 -41.74 13.54 5.30
CA TYR A 260 -40.45 13.19 4.70
C TYR A 260 -40.46 11.79 4.11
N GLN A 261 -39.83 11.66 2.95
CA GLN A 261 -39.66 10.41 2.22
C GLN A 261 -38.31 10.41 1.52
N VAL A 262 -37.78 9.23 1.22
CA VAL A 262 -36.65 9.06 0.30
C VAL A 262 -37.18 8.55 -1.02
N PHE A 263 -36.97 9.31 -2.08
CA PHE A 263 -37.27 8.88 -3.44
C PHE A 263 -36.13 8.01 -3.98
N VAL A 264 -36.47 6.86 -4.54
CA VAL A 264 -35.53 5.90 -5.13
C VAL A 264 -35.82 5.83 -6.64
N PRO A 265 -35.00 6.49 -7.47
CA PRO A 265 -35.14 6.42 -8.91
C PRO A 265 -35.04 4.99 -9.46
N SER A 266 -35.81 4.71 -10.51
CA SER A 266 -35.80 3.41 -11.19
C SER A 266 -34.49 3.21 -11.97
N LEU A 267 -34.09 1.94 -12.17
CA LEU A 267 -33.02 1.61 -13.11
C LEU A 267 -33.44 2.03 -14.52
N GLN A 268 -32.54 2.70 -15.23
CA GLN A 268 -32.70 3.15 -16.61
C GLN A 268 -31.64 2.49 -17.49
N THR A 269 -31.99 2.24 -18.74
CA THR A 269 -31.06 1.73 -19.76
C THR A 269 -31.11 2.61 -21.00
N ASN A 270 -29.96 2.84 -21.63
CA ASN A 270 -29.82 3.70 -22.81
C ASN A 270 -30.47 5.09 -22.64
N SER A 271 -30.32 5.67 -21.45
CA SER A 271 -30.90 6.98 -21.14
C SER A 271 -30.16 8.10 -21.85
N LYS A 272 -30.87 9.21 -22.08
CA LYS A 272 -30.33 10.45 -22.63
C LYS A 272 -31.12 11.66 -22.11
N GLY A 273 -30.42 12.72 -21.75
CA GLY A 273 -30.99 13.89 -21.09
C GLY A 273 -31.44 13.60 -19.66
N VAL A 274 -32.07 14.61 -19.04
CA VAL A 274 -32.49 14.54 -17.64
C VAL A 274 -33.67 13.59 -17.44
N SER A 275 -33.68 12.87 -16.32
CA SER A 275 -34.69 11.90 -15.92
C SER A 275 -36.06 12.50 -15.62
N TRP A 276 -36.10 13.82 -15.40
CA TRP A 276 -37.28 14.61 -15.06
C TRP A 276 -37.79 15.48 -16.24
N ALA A 277 -37.29 15.24 -17.46
CA ALA A 277 -37.64 16.05 -18.64
C ALA A 277 -39.12 15.95 -19.03
N ASN A 278 -39.73 14.79 -18.82
CA ASN A 278 -41.10 14.46 -19.25
C ASN A 278 -42.05 14.24 -18.08
N GLY A 279 -41.85 14.98 -16.98
CA GLY A 279 -42.58 14.82 -15.72
C GLY A 279 -41.70 14.25 -14.62
N SER A 280 -42.31 13.76 -13.54
CA SER A 280 -41.54 13.23 -12.40
C SER A 280 -40.67 12.04 -12.79
N THR A 281 -39.44 12.03 -12.27
CA THR A 281 -38.51 10.90 -12.44
C THR A 281 -39.19 9.58 -12.06
N PRO A 282 -39.12 8.52 -12.90
CA PRO A 282 -39.69 7.22 -12.54
C PRO A 282 -38.98 6.62 -11.33
N GLY A 283 -39.73 6.09 -10.36
CA GLY A 283 -39.17 5.58 -9.12
C GLY A 283 -40.23 5.29 -8.07
N GLN A 284 -39.79 5.02 -6.84
CA GLN A 284 -40.64 4.73 -5.71
C GLN A 284 -40.23 5.55 -4.49
N SER A 285 -41.19 5.87 -3.64
CA SER A 285 -40.94 6.59 -2.39
C SER A 285 -40.97 5.64 -1.20
N ILE A 286 -40.01 5.80 -0.31
CA ILE A 286 -39.93 5.09 0.96
C ILE A 286 -40.19 6.09 2.09
N SER A 287 -41.15 5.77 2.97
CA SER A 287 -41.43 6.63 4.13
C SER A 287 -40.20 6.76 5.02
N ILE A 288 -39.96 7.96 5.56
CA ILE A 288 -38.86 8.18 6.51
C ILE A 288 -38.95 7.26 7.74
N ASP A 289 -40.16 6.82 8.12
CA ASP A 289 -40.38 5.90 9.24
C ASP A 289 -39.74 4.52 9.03
N GLN A 290 -39.40 4.17 7.78
CA GLN A 290 -38.68 2.94 7.43
C GLN A 290 -37.16 3.09 7.52
N PHE A 291 -36.66 4.28 7.83
CA PHE A 291 -35.24 4.56 8.04
C PHE A 291 -34.90 4.60 9.53
N TYR A 292 -33.71 4.11 9.86
CA TYR A 292 -33.00 4.51 11.06
C TYR A 292 -32.21 5.78 10.75
N ILE A 293 -32.57 6.87 11.41
CA ILE A 293 -31.87 8.16 11.31
C ILE A 293 -30.70 8.11 12.28
N ALA A 294 -29.51 7.82 11.77
CA ALA A 294 -28.28 7.81 12.54
C ALA A 294 -27.85 9.27 12.79
N GLN A 295 -27.50 9.56 14.05
CA GLN A 295 -27.03 10.86 14.51
C GLN A 295 -25.60 10.71 15.07
N PRO A 296 -24.70 11.67 14.83
CA PRO A 296 -23.34 11.61 15.37
C PRO A 296 -23.37 11.58 16.91
N GLY A 297 -22.42 10.88 17.51
CA GLY A 297 -22.30 10.73 18.97
C GLY A 297 -23.31 9.78 19.64
N THR A 298 -24.41 9.40 18.98
CA THR A 298 -25.42 8.47 19.55
C THR A 298 -25.56 7.17 18.75
N ALA A 299 -25.43 7.22 17.42
CA ALA A 299 -25.43 6.03 16.59
C ALA A 299 -24.10 5.28 16.74
N THR A 300 -24.19 3.98 16.98
CA THR A 300 -23.03 3.06 17.05
C THR A 300 -23.13 2.03 15.94
N ALA A 301 -22.02 1.39 15.57
CA ALA A 301 -22.05 0.27 14.63
C ALA A 301 -23.06 -0.82 15.04
N ALA A 302 -23.20 -1.08 16.35
CA ALA A 302 -24.17 -2.03 16.88
C ALA A 302 -25.64 -1.59 16.68
N SER A 303 -25.97 -0.32 16.96
CA SER A 303 -27.34 0.17 16.77
C SER A 303 -27.73 0.22 15.28
N ILE A 304 -26.78 0.63 14.43
CA ILE A 304 -26.94 0.63 12.97
C ILE A 304 -27.18 -0.79 12.45
N ASN A 305 -26.33 -1.75 12.83
CA ASN A 305 -26.47 -3.15 12.40
C ASN A 305 -27.76 -3.78 12.92
N SER A 306 -28.20 -3.45 14.14
CA SER A 306 -29.48 -3.89 14.67
C SER A 306 -30.65 -3.37 13.83
N ALA A 307 -30.65 -2.08 13.47
CA ALA A 307 -31.68 -1.51 12.59
C ALA A 307 -31.70 -2.18 11.20
N LEU A 308 -30.52 -2.37 10.59
CA LEU A 308 -30.39 -3.08 9.32
C LEU A 308 -30.97 -4.51 9.41
N SER A 309 -30.65 -5.24 10.48
CA SER A 309 -31.16 -6.61 10.69
C SER A 309 -32.69 -6.67 10.85
N GLN A 310 -33.30 -5.59 11.31
CA GLN A 310 -34.76 -5.44 11.43
C GLN A 310 -35.42 -4.97 10.13
N GLY A 311 -34.65 -4.85 9.04
CA GLY A 311 -35.14 -4.44 7.72
C GLY A 311 -35.28 -2.93 7.53
N LYS A 312 -34.73 -2.11 8.44
CA LYS A 312 -34.69 -0.66 8.23
C LYS A 312 -33.66 -0.29 7.15
N HIS A 313 -33.94 0.83 6.49
CA HIS A 313 -32.95 1.58 5.72
C HIS A 313 -32.13 2.49 6.64
N LEU A 314 -31.10 3.14 6.11
CA LEU A 314 -30.23 4.05 6.88
C LEU A 314 -30.22 5.45 6.28
N LEU A 315 -30.36 6.45 7.15
CA LEU A 315 -30.08 7.84 6.83
C LEU A 315 -29.05 8.38 7.83
N PHE A 316 -27.88 8.79 7.36
CA PHE A 316 -26.85 9.44 8.16
C PHE A 316 -27.00 10.96 8.07
N THR A 317 -27.14 11.61 9.21
CA THR A 317 -27.17 13.08 9.32
C THR A 317 -25.75 13.65 9.40
N PRO A 318 -25.56 14.98 9.22
CA PRO A 318 -24.23 15.58 9.10
C PRO A 318 -23.39 15.40 10.37
N GLY A 319 -22.26 14.71 10.27
CA GLY A 319 -21.29 14.57 11.35
C GLY A 319 -20.28 13.45 11.11
N ASN A 320 -19.37 13.28 12.07
CA ASN A 320 -18.38 12.20 12.09
C ASN A 320 -18.90 11.03 12.93
N TYR A 321 -18.81 9.81 12.40
CA TYR A 321 -19.27 8.58 13.01
C TYR A 321 -18.09 7.64 13.21
N HIS A 322 -17.64 7.56 14.45
CA HIS A 322 -16.62 6.61 14.87
C HIS A 322 -17.22 5.21 15.02
N LEU A 323 -16.64 4.24 14.31
CA LEU A 323 -17.13 2.88 14.21
C LEU A 323 -16.18 1.92 14.91
N ASN A 324 -16.72 1.22 15.90
CA ASN A 324 -16.02 0.14 16.62
C ASN A 324 -16.33 -1.26 16.06
N ASP A 325 -17.10 -1.34 14.98
CA ASP A 325 -17.37 -2.56 14.21
C ASP A 325 -17.84 -2.20 12.79
N THR A 326 -17.78 -3.15 11.86
CA THR A 326 -18.24 -2.97 10.48
C THR A 326 -19.76 -2.82 10.40
N ILE A 327 -20.25 -1.88 9.59
CA ILE A 327 -21.67 -1.80 9.21
C ILE A 327 -21.96 -2.88 8.14
N ARG A 328 -22.95 -3.74 8.37
CA ARG A 328 -23.23 -4.91 7.52
C ARG A 328 -24.59 -4.80 6.84
N VAL A 329 -24.58 -4.49 5.55
CA VAL A 329 -25.80 -4.38 4.73
C VAL A 329 -26.09 -5.73 4.07
N ASN A 330 -26.94 -6.53 4.72
CA ASN A 330 -27.24 -7.90 4.28
C ASN A 330 -28.55 -8.05 3.52
N ASN A 331 -29.46 -7.07 3.63
CA ASN A 331 -30.78 -7.16 3.04
C ASN A 331 -30.78 -6.58 1.62
N PRO A 332 -31.45 -7.22 0.64
CA PRO A 332 -31.61 -6.66 -0.68
C PRO A 332 -32.43 -5.37 -0.62
N ASN A 333 -32.25 -4.50 -1.61
CA ASN A 333 -32.94 -3.20 -1.74
C ASN A 333 -32.68 -2.19 -0.62
N THR A 334 -31.79 -2.45 0.34
CA THR A 334 -31.48 -1.49 1.39
C THR A 334 -30.92 -0.19 0.80
N VAL A 335 -31.50 0.94 1.20
CA VAL A 335 -30.97 2.29 0.96
C VAL A 335 -30.14 2.72 2.17
N VAL A 336 -28.93 3.22 1.89
CA VAL A 336 -28.04 3.91 2.83
C VAL A 336 -27.76 5.29 2.24
N LEU A 337 -28.31 6.32 2.86
CA LEU A 337 -28.24 7.70 2.37
C LEU A 337 -27.54 8.60 3.38
N GLY A 338 -26.54 9.37 2.95
CA GLY A 338 -25.96 10.45 3.72
C GLY A 338 -26.49 11.82 3.29
N ILE A 339 -26.74 12.69 4.26
CA ILE A 339 -26.98 14.13 4.04
C ILE A 339 -25.95 14.96 4.80
N GLY A 340 -25.35 15.97 4.16
CA GLY A 340 -24.31 16.79 4.78
C GLY A 340 -22.96 16.11 4.91
N LEU A 341 -22.61 15.26 3.94
CA LEU A 341 -21.31 14.56 3.86
C LEU A 341 -20.92 13.85 5.18
N PRO A 342 -21.80 12.99 5.73
CA PRO A 342 -21.47 12.23 6.93
C PRO A 342 -20.22 11.39 6.70
N THR A 343 -19.34 11.41 7.69
CA THR A 343 -18.02 10.79 7.60
C THR A 343 -17.95 9.58 8.52
N LEU A 344 -17.72 8.40 7.96
CA LEU A 344 -17.60 7.14 8.71
C LEU A 344 -16.11 6.82 8.92
N ILE A 345 -15.72 6.59 10.17
CA ILE A 345 -14.33 6.40 10.59
C ILE A 345 -14.20 5.06 11.34
N PRO A 346 -13.59 4.01 10.75
CA PRO A 346 -13.37 2.75 11.45
C PRO A 346 -12.15 2.82 12.38
N ASP A 347 -12.36 2.79 13.69
CA ASP A 347 -11.29 2.98 14.67
C ASP A 347 -10.46 1.72 14.97
N ASN A 348 -10.91 0.56 14.48
CA ASN A 348 -10.48 -0.76 14.96
C ASN A 348 -9.82 -1.65 13.88
N GLY A 349 -9.43 -1.07 12.74
CA GLY A 349 -8.80 -1.80 11.64
C GLY A 349 -9.73 -2.77 10.90
N LYS A 350 -11.06 -2.58 11.02
CA LYS A 350 -12.07 -3.29 10.22
C LYS A 350 -12.57 -2.39 9.09
N ALA A 351 -13.29 -3.00 8.14
CA ALA A 351 -14.03 -2.23 7.15
C ALA A 351 -15.06 -1.31 7.82
N ALA A 352 -15.24 -0.10 7.26
CA ALA A 352 -16.30 0.80 7.67
C ALA A 352 -17.67 0.20 7.32
N MET A 353 -17.79 -0.37 6.12
CA MET A 353 -19.02 -1.00 5.65
C MET A 353 -18.75 -2.20 4.73
N SER A 354 -19.55 -3.25 4.89
CA SER A 354 -19.62 -4.37 3.95
C SER A 354 -21.05 -4.64 3.52
N VAL A 355 -21.21 -5.05 2.26
CA VAL A 355 -22.49 -5.41 1.65
C VAL A 355 -22.45 -6.88 1.26
N ALA A 356 -23.52 -7.62 1.55
CA ALA A 356 -23.66 -8.99 1.07
C ALA A 356 -23.85 -9.05 -0.45
N ASP A 357 -23.70 -10.24 -1.05
CA ASP A 357 -23.95 -10.46 -2.49
C ASP A 357 -25.48 -10.49 -2.76
N VAL A 358 -26.13 -9.33 -2.65
CA VAL A 358 -27.59 -9.18 -2.72
C VAL A 358 -28.01 -8.08 -3.70
N ASP A 359 -29.22 -8.22 -4.23
CA ASP A 359 -29.77 -7.28 -5.20
C ASP A 359 -30.00 -5.89 -4.61
N GLY A 360 -29.74 -4.88 -5.44
CA GLY A 360 -30.39 -3.59 -5.33
C GLY A 360 -30.01 -2.76 -4.10
N VAL A 361 -28.88 -2.98 -3.45
CA VAL A 361 -28.45 -2.04 -2.40
C VAL A 361 -28.13 -0.68 -3.03
N LYS A 362 -28.51 0.43 -2.38
CA LYS A 362 -28.14 1.78 -2.83
C LYS A 362 -27.40 2.50 -1.72
N ILE A 363 -26.14 2.87 -1.95
CA ILE A 363 -25.32 3.63 -1.01
C ILE A 363 -25.01 4.98 -1.63
N ALA A 364 -25.27 6.06 -0.91
CA ALA A 364 -25.22 7.41 -1.48
C ALA A 364 -24.71 8.45 -0.49
N GLY A 365 -23.78 9.31 -0.93
CA GLY A 365 -23.39 10.54 -0.23
C GLY A 365 -22.61 10.31 1.06
N LEU A 366 -21.64 9.39 1.04
CA LEU A 366 -20.82 9.05 2.21
C LEU A 366 -19.36 9.43 2.00
N VAL A 367 -18.74 9.93 3.06
CA VAL A 367 -17.29 10.01 3.18
C VAL A 367 -16.83 8.86 4.09
N LEU A 368 -15.86 8.07 3.63
CA LEU A 368 -15.19 7.04 4.42
C LEU A 368 -13.77 7.51 4.70
N ASP A 369 -13.47 7.85 5.94
CA ASP A 369 -12.18 8.41 6.33
C ASP A 369 -11.41 7.37 7.14
N ALA A 370 -10.18 7.07 6.74
CA ALA A 370 -9.38 6.02 7.34
C ALA A 370 -9.13 6.34 8.82
N GLY A 371 -9.42 5.39 9.70
CA GLY A 371 -9.09 5.51 11.12
C GLY A 371 -7.62 5.26 11.41
N PRO A 372 -7.19 5.44 12.68
CA PRO A 372 -5.79 5.32 13.08
C PRO A 372 -5.23 3.89 12.94
N GLN A 373 -6.11 2.88 12.98
CA GLN A 373 -5.75 1.48 12.74
C GLN A 373 -5.98 1.14 11.27
N GLU A 374 -4.98 0.51 10.65
CA GLU A 374 -5.05 0.16 9.23
C GLU A 374 -6.21 -0.79 8.95
N SER A 375 -7.07 -0.40 8.00
CA SER A 375 -8.20 -1.22 7.58
C SER A 375 -7.86 -2.00 6.29
N PRO A 376 -8.17 -3.32 6.20
CA PRO A 376 -7.87 -4.09 4.99
C PRO A 376 -8.71 -3.65 3.78
N VAL A 377 -9.88 -3.06 4.02
CA VAL A 377 -10.75 -2.45 3.02
C VAL A 377 -11.61 -1.39 3.70
N MET A 378 -11.94 -0.25 3.07
CA MET A 378 -12.89 0.72 3.66
C MET A 378 -14.35 0.36 3.33
N LEU A 379 -14.63 0.02 2.07
CA LEU A 379 -15.94 -0.42 1.58
C LEU A 379 -15.84 -1.71 0.75
N GLU A 380 -16.54 -2.75 1.17
CA GLU A 380 -16.63 -4.02 0.43
C GLU A 380 -18.04 -4.26 -0.11
N ILE A 381 -18.17 -4.44 -1.42
CA ILE A 381 -19.44 -4.74 -2.11
C ILE A 381 -19.46 -6.19 -2.58
N GLY A 382 -20.19 -7.02 -1.85
CA GLY A 382 -20.15 -8.47 -1.98
C GLY A 382 -18.90 -9.04 -1.30
N PRO A 383 -18.97 -10.18 -0.60
CA PRO A 383 -17.78 -10.86 -0.09
C PRO A 383 -16.91 -11.40 -1.24
N ASN A 384 -15.63 -11.65 -0.96
CA ASN A 384 -14.76 -12.37 -1.91
C ASN A 384 -15.40 -13.68 -2.39
N GLY A 385 -15.33 -13.96 -3.69
CA GLY A 385 -16.00 -15.11 -4.32
C GLY A 385 -17.48 -14.88 -4.65
N SER A 386 -17.98 -13.65 -4.56
CA SER A 386 -19.31 -13.26 -5.07
C SER A 386 -19.51 -13.72 -6.51
N SER A 387 -20.68 -14.28 -6.79
CA SER A 387 -21.01 -14.91 -8.08
C SER A 387 -22.45 -14.64 -8.53
N GLY A 388 -23.23 -13.93 -7.72
CA GLY A 388 -24.57 -13.47 -8.08
C GLY A 388 -24.55 -12.56 -9.31
N LEU A 389 -25.52 -12.73 -10.20
CA LEU A 389 -25.77 -11.83 -11.32
C LEU A 389 -26.91 -10.88 -10.97
N HIS A 390 -26.61 -9.60 -10.84
CA HIS A 390 -27.54 -8.58 -10.34
C HIS A 390 -28.06 -7.64 -11.43
N ALA A 391 -27.93 -8.01 -12.71
CA ALA A 391 -28.23 -7.13 -13.85
C ALA A 391 -29.62 -6.48 -13.83
N ALA A 392 -30.65 -7.20 -13.34
CA ALA A 392 -32.02 -6.69 -13.29
C ALA A 392 -32.24 -5.65 -12.17
N ASN A 393 -31.46 -5.73 -11.08
CA ASN A 393 -31.54 -4.82 -9.96
C ASN A 393 -30.17 -4.69 -9.30
N PRO A 394 -29.23 -3.99 -9.94
CA PRO A 394 -27.86 -3.94 -9.46
C PRO A 394 -27.77 -3.10 -8.19
N THR A 395 -26.79 -3.44 -7.36
CA THR A 395 -26.30 -2.54 -6.33
C THR A 395 -25.70 -1.29 -6.98
N SER A 396 -26.01 -0.12 -6.43
CA SER A 396 -25.57 1.17 -6.99
C SER A 396 -24.96 2.08 -5.92
N LEU A 397 -23.79 2.65 -6.21
CA LEU A 397 -23.03 3.50 -5.31
C LEU A 397 -22.93 4.91 -5.89
N HIS A 398 -23.20 5.94 -5.08
CA HIS A 398 -23.29 7.33 -5.53
C HIS A 398 -22.53 8.26 -4.61
N ASP A 399 -21.73 9.17 -5.16
CA ASP A 399 -21.02 10.20 -4.39
C ASP A 399 -20.23 9.60 -3.20
N ILE A 400 -19.45 8.57 -3.50
CA ILE A 400 -18.63 7.89 -2.49
C ILE A 400 -17.25 8.55 -2.46
N THR A 401 -16.91 9.12 -1.31
CA THR A 401 -15.56 9.61 -1.05
C THR A 401 -14.84 8.67 -0.12
N VAL A 402 -13.60 8.32 -0.40
CA VAL A 402 -12.72 7.58 0.52
C VAL A 402 -11.43 8.36 0.71
N ARG A 403 -11.03 8.59 1.96
CA ARG A 403 -9.83 9.37 2.31
C ARG A 403 -8.89 8.59 3.22
N THR A 404 -7.59 8.81 3.06
CA THR A 404 -6.55 8.39 4.01
C THR A 404 -5.51 9.49 4.20
N GLY A 405 -5.33 9.98 5.43
CA GLY A 405 -4.54 11.19 5.71
C GLY A 405 -5.34 12.48 5.49
N GLY A 406 -4.68 13.63 5.64
CA GLY A 406 -5.26 14.96 5.41
C GLY A 406 -5.94 15.53 6.65
N ALA A 407 -7.08 14.97 7.04
CA ALA A 407 -7.78 15.41 8.26
C ALA A 407 -7.22 14.78 9.52
N THR A 408 -6.92 13.48 9.45
CA THR A 408 -6.32 12.70 10.54
C THR A 408 -5.33 11.70 9.95
N SER A 409 -4.44 11.16 10.77
CA SER A 409 -3.60 10.04 10.35
C SER A 409 -4.47 8.79 10.23
N GLY A 410 -4.47 8.17 9.06
CA GLY A 410 -5.16 6.91 8.83
C GLY A 410 -4.51 6.12 7.71
N LYS A 411 -4.81 4.81 7.64
CA LYS A 411 -4.27 3.89 6.62
C LYS A 411 -5.33 2.89 6.21
N TYR A 412 -5.27 2.43 4.97
CA TYR A 412 -6.01 1.25 4.54
C TYR A 412 -5.23 0.50 3.46
N ASP A 413 -5.46 -0.80 3.31
CA ASP A 413 -4.88 -1.58 2.21
C ASP A 413 -5.61 -1.24 0.89
N LYS A 414 -6.94 -1.35 0.89
CA LYS A 414 -7.83 -1.06 -0.25
C LYS A 414 -8.92 -0.05 0.11
N GLY A 415 -9.18 0.94 -0.73
CA GLY A 415 -10.29 1.88 -0.52
C GLY A 415 -11.63 1.18 -0.71
N ILE A 416 -11.96 0.83 -1.94
CA ILE A 416 -13.20 0.14 -2.31
C ILE A 416 -12.86 -1.18 -3.00
N VAL A 417 -13.53 -2.26 -2.59
CA VAL A 417 -13.50 -3.57 -3.27
C VAL A 417 -14.90 -3.91 -3.77
N ILE A 418 -15.03 -4.15 -5.07
CA ILE A 418 -16.29 -4.54 -5.72
C ILE A 418 -16.19 -5.99 -6.19
N ASN A 419 -16.76 -6.92 -5.43
CA ASN A 419 -16.83 -8.35 -5.77
C ASN A 419 -18.12 -8.71 -6.51
N SER A 420 -19.25 -8.14 -6.11
CA SER A 420 -20.55 -8.40 -6.75
C SER A 420 -20.54 -8.00 -8.23
N HIS A 421 -21.20 -8.80 -9.06
CA HIS A 421 -21.33 -8.50 -10.48
C HIS A 421 -22.38 -7.39 -10.73
N ASN A 422 -22.29 -6.74 -11.89
CA ASN A 422 -23.26 -5.73 -12.36
C ASN A 422 -23.36 -4.44 -11.52
N VAL A 423 -22.49 -4.23 -10.53
CA VAL A 423 -22.51 -3.01 -9.70
C VAL A 423 -22.39 -1.76 -10.57
N ILE A 424 -23.18 -0.75 -10.24
CA ILE A 424 -23.12 0.58 -10.84
C ILE A 424 -22.45 1.52 -9.85
N GLY A 425 -21.29 2.07 -10.21
CA GLY A 425 -20.69 3.18 -9.49
C GLY A 425 -20.89 4.48 -10.24
N ASP A 426 -21.26 5.53 -9.53
CA ASP A 426 -21.54 6.82 -10.11
C ASP A 426 -21.03 7.95 -9.22
N HIS A 427 -19.92 8.54 -9.65
CA HIS A 427 -19.12 9.53 -8.93
C HIS A 427 -18.42 8.97 -7.69
N PHE A 428 -17.14 8.61 -7.84
CA PHE A 428 -16.26 8.27 -6.73
C PHE A 428 -15.09 9.24 -6.67
N TRP A 429 -14.67 9.59 -5.45
CA TRP A 429 -13.34 10.15 -5.22
C TRP A 429 -12.61 9.35 -4.16
N ILE A 430 -11.54 8.69 -4.56
CA ILE A 430 -10.72 7.84 -3.68
C ILE A 430 -9.35 8.49 -3.61
N TRP A 431 -9.05 9.11 -2.46
CA TRP A 431 -7.94 10.04 -2.32
C TRP A 431 -7.04 9.62 -1.18
N ARG A 432 -5.81 9.22 -1.52
CA ARG A 432 -4.72 9.23 -0.55
C ARG A 432 -4.21 10.65 -0.43
N ALA A 433 -4.25 11.21 0.77
CA ALA A 433 -3.91 12.60 0.96
C ALA A 433 -2.49 12.96 0.48
N ASP A 434 -2.39 13.96 -0.40
CA ASP A 434 -1.12 14.57 -0.84
C ASP A 434 -0.69 15.76 0.05
N HIS A 435 -1.63 16.29 0.84
CA HIS A 435 -1.43 17.40 1.78
C HIS A 435 -2.29 17.23 3.05
N GLY A 436 -2.02 18.08 4.06
CA GLY A 436 -2.69 18.02 5.36
C GLY A 436 -2.01 17.08 6.36
N ALA A 437 -2.68 16.83 7.49
CA ALA A 437 -2.14 16.04 8.59
C ALA A 437 -1.92 14.57 8.16
N GLY A 438 -0.72 14.05 8.41
CA GLY A 438 -0.39 12.64 8.13
C GLY A 438 -0.23 12.30 6.64
N ALA A 439 -0.22 13.28 5.73
CA ALA A 439 0.05 13.07 4.30
C ALA A 439 1.56 12.95 4.03
N ALA A 440 2.06 11.71 3.92
CA ALA A 440 3.43 11.39 3.52
C ALA A 440 3.57 9.90 3.20
N TRP A 441 4.66 9.54 2.50
CA TRP A 441 4.86 8.21 1.90
C TRP A 441 4.57 7.04 2.83
N ASN A 442 4.98 7.15 4.10
CA ASN A 442 4.89 6.08 5.10
C ASN A 442 3.76 6.28 6.15
N THR A 443 3.06 7.42 6.14
CA THR A 443 2.13 7.81 7.21
C THR A 443 0.67 7.58 6.86
N ASN A 444 0.27 7.79 5.61
CA ASN A 444 -1.10 7.52 5.12
C ASN A 444 -1.12 6.48 3.99
N VAL A 445 -0.32 5.42 4.18
CA VAL A 445 -0.16 4.34 3.20
C VAL A 445 -1.52 3.78 2.77
N SER A 446 -1.66 3.63 1.45
CA SER A 446 -2.70 2.80 0.85
C SER A 446 -2.24 2.15 -0.43
N LYS A 447 -2.50 0.85 -0.61
CA LYS A 447 -2.03 0.13 -1.80
C LYS A 447 -2.86 0.48 -3.01
N ASN A 448 -4.18 0.27 -2.92
CA ASN A 448 -5.09 0.53 -4.04
C ASN A 448 -6.28 1.37 -3.58
N GLY A 449 -6.70 2.32 -4.42
CA GLY A 449 -7.94 3.03 -4.20
C GLY A 449 -9.14 2.14 -4.52
N LEU A 450 -9.11 1.49 -5.68
CA LEU A 450 -10.23 0.67 -6.18
C LEU A 450 -9.76 -0.68 -6.69
N VAL A 451 -10.44 -1.75 -6.27
CA VAL A 451 -10.29 -3.10 -6.83
C VAL A 451 -11.66 -3.62 -7.29
N VAL A 452 -11.77 -3.97 -8.57
CA VAL A 452 -13.02 -4.47 -9.19
C VAL A 452 -12.84 -5.93 -9.59
N ASN A 453 -13.40 -6.85 -8.81
CA ASN A 453 -13.41 -8.28 -9.09
C ASN A 453 -14.67 -8.72 -9.82
N GLY A 454 -15.79 -8.02 -9.62
CA GLY A 454 -17.07 -8.36 -10.21
C GLY A 454 -17.11 -8.19 -11.73
N ASN A 455 -17.79 -9.11 -12.42
CA ASN A 455 -18.05 -9.01 -13.85
C ASN A 455 -19.14 -7.96 -14.15
N ASN A 456 -19.08 -7.35 -15.33
CA ASN A 456 -20.08 -6.42 -15.85
C ASN A 456 -20.33 -5.19 -14.96
N VAL A 457 -19.33 -4.80 -14.16
CA VAL A 457 -19.37 -3.56 -13.37
C VAL A 457 -19.30 -2.36 -14.30
N THR A 458 -20.12 -1.35 -14.05
CA THR A 458 -20.13 -0.09 -14.82
C THR A 458 -19.88 1.08 -13.88
N LEU A 459 -18.84 1.87 -14.16
CA LEU A 459 -18.48 3.05 -13.37
C LEU A 459 -18.58 4.33 -14.22
N TYR A 460 -19.08 5.39 -13.60
CA TYR A 460 -19.19 6.73 -14.17
C TYR A 460 -18.49 7.73 -13.25
N GLY A 461 -17.62 8.59 -13.77
CA GLY A 461 -16.98 9.65 -12.98
C GLY A 461 -16.06 9.09 -11.88
N LEU A 462 -14.99 8.37 -12.25
CA LEU A 462 -14.03 7.83 -11.29
C LEU A 462 -12.81 8.75 -11.12
N PHE A 463 -12.62 9.27 -9.91
CA PHE A 463 -11.45 10.05 -9.50
C PHE A 463 -10.67 9.22 -8.47
N ASN A 464 -9.40 8.91 -8.73
CA ASN A 464 -8.64 7.96 -7.91
C ASN A 464 -7.14 8.31 -7.84
N GLU A 465 -6.63 8.70 -6.68
CA GLU A 465 -5.41 9.51 -6.58
C GLU A 465 -4.44 9.09 -5.46
N HIS A 466 -3.16 9.17 -5.81
CA HIS A 466 -1.97 9.14 -4.95
C HIS A 466 -1.68 7.86 -4.15
N HIS A 467 -2.35 6.74 -4.40
CA HIS A 467 -2.07 5.45 -3.78
C HIS A 467 -0.64 4.95 -4.06
N ASN A 468 -0.09 4.17 -3.13
CA ASN A 468 1.30 3.69 -3.18
C ASN A 468 1.53 2.65 -4.28
N GLU A 469 0.51 1.89 -4.69
CA GLU A 469 0.58 0.93 -5.79
C GLU A 469 -0.39 1.32 -6.93
N TYR A 470 -1.03 0.34 -7.58
CA TYR A 470 -2.02 0.61 -8.62
C TYR A 470 -3.21 1.39 -8.04
N GLN A 471 -3.55 2.54 -8.63
CA GLN A 471 -4.68 3.34 -8.14
C GLN A 471 -5.98 2.52 -8.32
N THR A 472 -6.17 1.98 -9.51
CA THR A 472 -7.29 1.11 -9.89
C THR A 472 -6.81 -0.24 -10.42
N VAL A 473 -7.37 -1.33 -9.89
CA VAL A 473 -7.17 -2.70 -10.41
C VAL A 473 -8.51 -3.28 -10.85
N TRP A 474 -8.58 -3.76 -12.09
CA TRP A 474 -9.78 -4.34 -12.68
C TRP A 474 -9.53 -5.80 -13.08
N ASN A 475 -10.15 -6.72 -12.35
CA ASN A 475 -10.05 -8.17 -12.53
C ASN A 475 -11.30 -8.76 -13.22
N GLY A 476 -12.46 -8.10 -13.15
CA GLY A 476 -13.70 -8.59 -13.75
C GLY A 476 -13.82 -8.37 -15.26
N ASN A 477 -14.44 -9.31 -15.98
CA ASN A 477 -14.74 -9.17 -17.41
C ASN A 477 -15.99 -8.30 -17.66
N GLY A 478 -16.09 -7.73 -18.86
CA GLY A 478 -17.23 -6.89 -19.27
C GLY A 478 -17.29 -5.54 -18.55
N GLY A 479 -16.18 -5.14 -17.91
CA GLY A 479 -16.09 -3.88 -17.19
C GLY A 479 -16.23 -2.68 -18.12
N ARG A 480 -16.96 -1.66 -17.68
CA ARG A 480 -17.13 -0.40 -18.42
C ARG A 480 -16.84 0.80 -17.55
N LEU A 481 -15.99 1.71 -18.02
CA LEU A 481 -15.65 2.93 -17.30
C LEU A 481 -15.88 4.16 -18.18
N TYR A 482 -16.66 5.12 -17.70
CA TYR A 482 -16.86 6.40 -18.34
C TYR A 482 -16.27 7.50 -17.47
N PHE A 483 -15.26 8.17 -18.00
CA PHE A 483 -14.43 9.15 -17.33
C PHE A 483 -13.55 8.57 -16.21
N TYR A 484 -12.27 8.83 -16.31
CA TYR A 484 -11.28 8.59 -15.27
C TYR A 484 -10.39 9.81 -15.12
N GLN A 485 -10.14 10.19 -13.87
CA GLN A 485 -9.09 11.13 -13.51
C GLN A 485 -8.25 10.52 -12.40
N SER A 486 -6.94 10.68 -12.51
CA SER A 486 -6.01 10.20 -11.51
C SER A 486 -4.72 11.00 -11.52
N GLU A 487 -4.16 11.17 -10.33
CA GLU A 487 -2.81 11.65 -10.12
C GLU A 487 -1.98 10.58 -9.41
N ILE A 488 -0.79 10.32 -9.93
CA ILE A 488 0.19 9.41 -9.32
C ILE A 488 0.75 10.05 -8.03
N PRO A 489 1.13 9.27 -6.99
CA PRO A 489 1.70 9.81 -5.76
C PRO A 489 2.87 10.77 -6.02
N TYR A 490 2.80 11.94 -5.40
CA TYR A 490 3.83 12.96 -5.54
C TYR A 490 5.09 12.63 -4.74
N ASP A 491 4.90 11.92 -3.64
CA ASP A 491 5.81 11.77 -2.52
C ASP A 491 6.60 10.45 -2.58
N VAL A 492 6.78 9.90 -3.78
CA VAL A 492 7.64 8.74 -4.01
C VAL A 492 9.09 9.11 -3.67
N PRO A 493 9.76 8.43 -2.72
CA PRO A 493 11.05 8.89 -2.21
C PRO A 493 12.22 8.54 -3.13
N ASN A 494 12.12 7.47 -3.92
CA ASN A 494 13.12 7.07 -4.92
C ASN A 494 12.57 5.93 -5.81
N GLN A 495 13.19 5.71 -6.97
CA GLN A 495 12.75 4.69 -7.92
C GLN A 495 12.74 3.27 -7.32
N PRO A 496 13.79 2.76 -6.64
CA PRO A 496 13.79 1.40 -6.09
C PRO A 496 12.64 1.09 -5.13
N SER A 497 12.16 2.09 -4.39
CA SER A 497 11.02 1.94 -3.47
C SER A 497 9.66 1.84 -4.17
N TRP A 498 9.59 2.15 -5.46
CA TRP A 498 8.35 2.22 -6.24
C TRP A 498 8.53 1.57 -7.60
N MET A 499 8.57 0.24 -7.57
CA MET A 499 8.71 -0.62 -8.74
C MET A 499 7.64 -1.71 -8.70
N SER A 500 6.94 -1.92 -9.80
CA SER A 500 6.00 -3.03 -9.94
C SER A 500 6.67 -4.28 -10.54
N LYS A 501 5.89 -5.36 -10.71
CA LYS A 501 6.34 -6.66 -11.27
C LYS A 501 7.63 -7.17 -10.61
N ASN A 502 7.64 -7.22 -9.28
CA ASN A 502 8.78 -7.68 -8.48
C ASN A 502 10.08 -6.91 -8.75
N GLY A 503 9.99 -5.59 -8.93
CA GLY A 503 11.16 -4.74 -9.12
C GLY A 503 11.62 -4.58 -10.56
N SER A 504 10.91 -5.15 -11.54
CA SER A 504 11.33 -5.12 -12.95
C SER A 504 10.73 -3.98 -13.78
N VAL A 505 9.69 -3.30 -13.28
CA VAL A 505 9.00 -2.22 -14.00
C VAL A 505 8.93 -0.96 -13.12
N ASN A 506 9.24 0.20 -13.72
CA ASN A 506 9.20 1.49 -13.03
C ASN A 506 7.75 1.88 -12.67
N GLY A 507 7.48 2.04 -11.37
CA GLY A 507 6.18 2.48 -10.87
C GLY A 507 5.04 1.48 -11.06
N PHE A 508 3.86 1.88 -10.59
CA PHE A 508 2.61 1.14 -10.72
C PHE A 508 1.66 1.97 -11.58
N ALA A 509 1.09 1.37 -12.63
CA ALA A 509 0.13 2.05 -13.50
C ALA A 509 -1.04 2.62 -12.69
N SER A 510 -1.59 3.75 -13.12
CA SER A 510 -2.78 4.30 -12.47
C SER A 510 -3.98 3.37 -12.70
N TYR A 511 -4.14 2.89 -13.93
CA TYR A 511 -5.26 2.03 -14.31
C TYR A 511 -4.76 0.68 -14.82
N LYS A 512 -4.95 -0.38 -14.02
CA LYS A 512 -4.54 -1.75 -14.37
C LYS A 512 -5.76 -2.62 -14.64
N VAL A 513 -5.93 -3.06 -15.89
CA VAL A 513 -6.78 -4.21 -16.23
C VAL A 513 -5.91 -5.47 -16.17
N ALA A 514 -6.34 -6.47 -15.41
CA ALA A 514 -5.57 -7.68 -15.17
C ALA A 514 -5.40 -8.51 -16.46
N ASP A 515 -4.25 -9.18 -16.58
CA ASP A 515 -3.81 -9.83 -17.83
C ASP A 515 -4.76 -10.93 -18.34
N HIS A 516 -5.55 -11.52 -17.44
CA HIS A 516 -6.53 -12.55 -17.76
C HIS A 516 -7.89 -12.00 -18.23
N VAL A 517 -8.12 -10.68 -18.16
CA VAL A 517 -9.37 -10.06 -18.60
C VAL A 517 -9.43 -10.10 -20.13
N THR A 518 -10.55 -10.61 -20.64
CA THR A 518 -10.78 -10.77 -22.09
C THR A 518 -11.67 -9.68 -22.67
N SER A 519 -12.44 -8.99 -21.82
CA SER A 519 -13.33 -7.90 -22.23
C SER A 519 -13.35 -6.76 -21.21
N HIS A 520 -13.06 -5.54 -21.68
CA HIS A 520 -13.09 -4.30 -20.90
C HIS A 520 -13.18 -3.10 -21.86
N GLU A 521 -13.92 -2.05 -21.51
CA GLU A 521 -14.04 -0.87 -22.37
C GLU A 521 -14.11 0.41 -21.53
N ALA A 522 -13.27 1.41 -21.83
CA ALA A 522 -13.23 2.65 -21.07
C ALA A 522 -13.12 3.90 -21.96
N TRP A 523 -13.70 5.02 -21.51
CA TRP A 523 -13.78 6.29 -22.27
C TRP A 523 -13.29 7.48 -21.44
N GLY A 524 -12.36 8.27 -21.99
CA GLY A 524 -11.92 9.53 -21.43
C GLY A 524 -11.09 9.37 -20.16
N LEU A 525 -9.85 8.86 -20.28
CA LEU A 525 -8.96 8.60 -19.15
C LEU A 525 -7.86 9.65 -19.06
N GLY A 526 -7.77 10.36 -17.93
CA GLY A 526 -6.68 11.29 -17.61
C GLY A 526 -5.80 10.78 -16.48
N VAL A 527 -4.48 10.73 -16.70
CA VAL A 527 -3.48 10.32 -15.67
C VAL A 527 -2.36 11.34 -15.59
N TYR A 528 -2.16 11.95 -14.43
CA TYR A 528 -1.24 13.06 -14.25
C TYR A 528 -0.10 12.70 -13.29
N SER A 529 1.06 13.36 -13.43
CA SER A 529 2.19 13.20 -12.52
C SER A 529 2.83 14.53 -12.14
N TYR A 530 3.05 14.74 -10.84
CA TYR A 530 3.80 15.89 -10.30
C TYR A 530 5.09 15.51 -9.56
N PHE A 531 5.36 14.23 -9.26
CA PHE A 531 6.58 13.73 -8.57
C PHE A 531 7.44 14.81 -7.88
N ARG A 532 7.02 15.22 -6.68
CA ARG A 532 7.57 16.35 -5.92
C ARG A 532 8.90 16.00 -5.28
N ASP A 533 9.07 14.75 -4.84
CA ASP A 533 10.13 14.40 -3.89
C ASP A 533 11.36 13.74 -4.55
N ALA A 534 11.20 13.12 -5.72
CA ALA A 534 12.32 12.50 -6.45
C ALA A 534 12.09 12.42 -7.96
N ALA A 535 13.20 12.31 -8.72
CA ALA A 535 13.21 12.06 -10.15
C ALA A 535 12.86 10.60 -10.46
N VAL A 536 11.58 10.24 -10.30
CA VAL A 536 11.06 8.89 -10.54
C VAL A 536 10.29 8.78 -11.84
N LYS A 537 10.23 7.58 -12.38
CA LYS A 537 9.59 7.26 -13.64
C LYS A 537 8.42 6.33 -13.41
N LEU A 538 7.37 6.52 -14.19
CA LEU A 538 6.28 5.57 -14.36
C LEU A 538 6.36 4.99 -15.77
N GLN A 539 6.52 3.67 -15.90
CA GLN A 539 6.67 3.02 -17.21
C GLN A 539 5.44 3.23 -18.10
N SER A 540 4.24 3.07 -17.54
CA SER A 540 3.00 3.28 -18.28
C SER A 540 1.91 3.78 -17.35
N ALA A 541 1.12 4.76 -17.79
CA ALA A 541 -0.01 5.26 -17.02
C ALA A 541 -1.17 4.26 -16.94
N ILE A 542 -1.38 3.48 -18.00
CA ILE A 542 -2.48 2.53 -18.14
C ILE A 542 -1.90 1.19 -18.61
N GLU A 543 -2.22 0.12 -17.90
CA GLU A 543 -1.81 -1.25 -18.26
C GLU A 543 -3.04 -2.10 -18.56
N VAL A 544 -3.12 -2.66 -19.77
CA VAL A 544 -4.27 -3.45 -20.20
C VAL A 544 -3.85 -4.67 -21.04
N PRO A 545 -4.62 -5.77 -21.05
CA PRO A 545 -4.33 -6.92 -21.92
C PRO A 545 -4.37 -6.54 -23.40
N ASN A 546 -3.52 -7.16 -24.21
CA ASN A 546 -3.58 -7.03 -25.67
C ASN A 546 -4.52 -8.09 -26.27
N VAL A 547 -5.82 -7.92 -26.05
CA VAL A 547 -6.86 -8.82 -26.57
C VAL A 547 -8.01 -8.04 -27.23
N PRO A 548 -8.69 -8.58 -28.26
CA PRO A 548 -9.69 -7.83 -29.05
C PRO A 548 -10.87 -7.26 -28.26
N GLY A 549 -11.22 -7.86 -27.13
CA GLY A 549 -12.31 -7.38 -26.28
C GLY A 549 -11.92 -6.25 -25.32
N VAL A 550 -10.64 -5.84 -25.28
CA VAL A 550 -10.14 -4.78 -24.41
C VAL A 550 -9.85 -3.52 -25.23
N LYS A 551 -10.56 -2.43 -24.90
CA LYS A 551 -10.49 -1.16 -25.64
C LYS A 551 -10.45 0.04 -24.69
N ILE A 552 -9.68 1.06 -25.08
CA ILE A 552 -9.62 2.33 -24.38
C ILE A 552 -9.80 3.44 -25.42
N HIS A 553 -10.78 4.29 -25.19
CA HIS A 553 -11.10 5.44 -26.00
C HIS A 553 -10.63 6.69 -25.28
N HIS A 554 -9.81 7.50 -25.95
CA HIS A 554 -9.36 8.81 -25.49
C HIS A 554 -8.64 8.77 -24.14
N ALA A 555 -7.34 8.52 -24.16
CA ALA A 555 -6.46 8.61 -22.99
C ALA A 555 -5.52 9.80 -23.10
N THR A 556 -5.26 10.49 -22.00
CA THR A 556 -4.30 11.61 -21.90
C THR A 556 -3.41 11.44 -20.67
N THR A 557 -2.11 11.68 -20.84
CA THR A 557 -1.17 11.82 -19.72
C THR A 557 -0.61 13.23 -19.66
N ILE A 558 -0.38 13.76 -18.45
CA ILE A 558 0.16 15.09 -18.23
C ILE A 558 1.26 15.06 -17.17
N TRP A 559 2.36 15.75 -17.44
CA TRP A 559 3.41 16.03 -16.46
C TRP A 559 3.26 17.47 -15.92
N LEU A 560 3.06 17.61 -14.61
CA LEU A 560 2.60 18.84 -13.95
C LEU A 560 3.73 19.66 -13.30
N ASN A 561 4.90 19.77 -13.93
CA ASN A 561 6.06 20.47 -13.36
C ASN A 561 6.73 19.78 -12.16
N GLY A 562 6.86 18.45 -12.19
CA GLY A 562 7.57 17.70 -11.15
C GLY A 562 9.09 17.85 -11.14
N VAL A 563 9.76 17.03 -10.32
CA VAL A 563 11.23 17.04 -10.24
C VAL A 563 11.83 16.72 -11.61
N PRO A 564 12.79 17.53 -12.13
CA PRO A 564 13.43 17.27 -13.41
C PRO A 564 14.02 15.85 -13.49
N GLY A 565 13.75 15.15 -14.59
CA GLY A 565 14.13 13.75 -14.80
C GLY A 565 13.05 12.74 -14.41
N SER A 566 11.98 13.18 -13.75
CA SER A 566 10.76 12.39 -13.62
C SER A 566 9.98 12.34 -14.94
N GLU A 567 9.26 11.25 -15.20
CA GLU A 567 8.46 11.09 -16.41
C GLU A 567 7.36 10.04 -16.27
N ILE A 568 6.33 10.13 -17.12
CA ILE A 568 5.52 8.98 -17.51
C ILE A 568 6.01 8.57 -18.90
N THR A 569 6.50 7.34 -19.05
CA THR A 569 7.16 6.88 -20.29
C THR A 569 6.16 6.55 -21.41
N HIS A 570 4.99 6.00 -21.09
CA HIS A 570 3.94 5.68 -22.06
C HIS A 570 2.53 5.97 -21.52
N VAL A 571 1.58 6.20 -22.43
CA VAL A 571 0.17 6.42 -22.08
C VAL A 571 -0.52 5.09 -21.75
N ILE A 572 -0.45 4.10 -22.66
CA ILE A 572 -1.08 2.77 -22.51
C ILE A 572 -0.08 1.69 -22.90
N ASN A 573 0.26 0.76 -22.02
CA ASN A 573 1.29 -0.25 -22.24
C ASN A 573 2.57 0.39 -22.82
N ASN A 574 2.91 0.08 -24.07
CA ASN A 574 4.04 0.64 -24.82
C ASN A 574 3.61 1.66 -25.90
N THR A 575 2.35 2.13 -25.86
CA THR A 575 1.73 3.06 -26.82
C THR A 575 1.59 4.46 -26.21
N GLY A 576 1.79 5.47 -27.05
CA GLY A 576 1.83 6.87 -26.64
C GLY A 576 3.24 7.30 -26.22
N GLY A 577 3.56 8.58 -26.46
CA GLY A 577 4.85 9.15 -26.10
C GLY A 577 4.97 9.42 -24.60
N LYS A 578 6.17 9.82 -24.21
CA LYS A 578 6.47 10.20 -22.82
C LYS A 578 6.12 11.64 -22.50
N VAL A 579 5.82 11.93 -21.24
CA VAL A 579 5.68 13.29 -20.68
C VAL A 579 6.71 13.52 -19.57
N TYR A 580 7.42 14.65 -19.58
CA TYR A 580 8.61 14.91 -18.76
C TYR A 580 9.01 16.39 -18.59
N ALA A 581 8.35 17.33 -19.26
CA ALA A 581 8.68 18.76 -19.20
C ALA A 581 7.50 19.63 -19.62
N ASN A 582 7.46 20.92 -19.23
CA ASN A 582 6.40 21.84 -19.67
C ASN A 582 6.63 22.44 -21.07
N SER A 583 7.79 22.23 -21.67
CA SER A 583 8.13 22.76 -22.99
C SER A 583 9.06 21.80 -23.75
N PRO A 584 8.79 21.54 -25.04
CA PRO A 584 7.61 22.00 -25.80
C PRO A 584 6.30 21.33 -25.30
N ALA A 585 5.13 21.77 -25.75
CA ALA A 585 3.83 21.33 -25.19
C ALA A 585 3.62 19.81 -25.27
N GLU A 586 4.13 19.17 -26.32
CA GLU A 586 4.15 17.71 -26.48
C GLU A 586 5.00 16.98 -25.44
N ALA A 587 5.95 17.65 -24.78
CA ALA A 587 6.67 17.08 -23.64
C ALA A 587 5.85 17.12 -22.35
N MET A 588 4.80 17.96 -22.29
CA MET A 588 3.93 18.11 -21.12
C MET A 588 2.76 17.15 -21.18
N ARG A 589 2.18 16.97 -22.37
CA ARG A 589 0.96 16.19 -22.58
C ARG A 589 1.09 15.24 -23.76
N GLN A 590 0.66 14.01 -23.56
CA GLN A 590 0.56 12.98 -24.59
C GLN A 590 -0.85 12.38 -24.61
N THR A 591 -1.30 11.92 -25.77
CA THR A 591 -2.64 11.36 -25.95
C THR A 591 -2.63 10.09 -26.77
N VAL A 592 -3.60 9.22 -26.52
CA VAL A 592 -3.94 8.06 -27.35
C VAL A 592 -5.43 8.15 -27.65
N VAL A 593 -5.79 8.30 -28.93
CA VAL A 593 -7.19 8.44 -29.35
C VAL A 593 -7.91 7.10 -29.20
N GLU A 594 -7.32 6.03 -29.73
CA GLU A 594 -7.90 4.69 -29.69
C GLU A 594 -6.83 3.67 -29.34
N TYR A 595 -7.14 2.80 -28.40
CA TYR A 595 -6.44 1.54 -28.17
C TYR A 595 -7.46 0.42 -28.29
N ALA A 596 -7.18 -0.54 -29.15
CA ALA A 596 -7.90 -1.80 -29.21
C ALA A 596 -6.87 -2.91 -29.22
N GLY A 597 -6.97 -3.85 -28.27
CA GLY A 597 -6.09 -5.01 -28.28
C GLY A 597 -6.25 -5.77 -29.60
N SER A 598 -5.16 -6.19 -30.22
CA SER A 598 -5.20 -6.89 -31.50
C SER A 598 -5.37 -8.41 -31.32
N GLY A 599 -5.08 -8.95 -30.13
CA GLY A 599 -5.00 -10.40 -29.91
C GLY A 599 -3.77 -11.05 -30.55
N SER A 600 -3.03 -10.33 -31.38
CA SER A 600 -1.67 -10.67 -31.76
C SER A 600 -0.76 -10.18 -30.63
N GLY A 601 -0.67 -10.97 -29.55
CA GLY A 601 0.36 -10.76 -28.54
C GLY A 601 1.74 -10.72 -29.19
N ASP A 602 2.71 -10.11 -28.50
CA ASP A 602 4.08 -10.35 -28.90
C ASP A 602 4.35 -11.85 -28.76
N THR A 603 4.73 -12.51 -29.84
CA THR A 603 5.12 -13.92 -29.86
C THR A 603 6.61 -14.09 -30.13
N THR A 604 7.31 -12.97 -30.32
CA THR A 604 8.72 -12.98 -30.64
C THR A 604 9.44 -13.09 -29.30
N ALA A 605 10.21 -14.16 -29.13
CA ALA A 605 11.06 -14.27 -27.98
C ALA A 605 12.22 -13.27 -28.08
N PRO A 606 12.71 -12.74 -26.94
CA PRO A 606 13.96 -12.00 -26.91
C PRO A 606 15.11 -12.78 -27.57
N THR A 607 16.14 -12.06 -28.01
CA THR A 607 17.38 -12.71 -28.42
C THR A 607 18.05 -13.40 -27.24
N VAL A 608 18.89 -14.40 -27.52
CA VAL A 608 19.64 -15.11 -26.49
C VAL A 608 20.63 -14.16 -25.81
N PRO A 609 20.68 -14.09 -24.46
CA PRO A 609 21.71 -13.33 -23.76
C PRO A 609 23.12 -13.74 -24.20
N GLY A 610 23.92 -12.78 -24.66
CA GLY A 610 25.26 -13.02 -25.17
C GLY A 610 26.33 -12.95 -24.09
N ASN A 611 27.53 -13.50 -24.36
CA ASN A 611 28.72 -13.35 -23.51
C ASN A 611 28.49 -13.63 -22.01
N LEU A 612 27.71 -14.66 -21.68
CA LEU A 612 27.57 -15.08 -20.30
C LEU A 612 28.97 -15.43 -19.74
N ALA A 613 29.29 -14.88 -18.58
CA ALA A 613 30.52 -15.13 -17.85
C ALA A 613 30.18 -15.46 -16.39
N ALA A 614 30.96 -16.36 -15.80
CA ALA A 614 30.85 -16.74 -14.41
C ALA A 614 32.24 -16.63 -13.76
N ALA A 615 32.32 -15.90 -12.65
CA ALA A 615 33.55 -15.69 -11.90
C ALA A 615 33.34 -16.11 -10.44
N ALA A 616 34.10 -17.10 -9.99
CA ALA A 616 34.15 -17.44 -8.57
C ALA A 616 34.78 -16.29 -7.78
N VAL A 617 34.06 -15.83 -6.76
CA VAL A 617 34.49 -14.73 -5.88
C VAL A 617 35.00 -15.27 -4.55
N SER A 618 34.48 -16.41 -4.10
CA SER A 618 34.88 -17.06 -2.85
C SER A 618 34.64 -18.58 -2.92
N SER A 619 34.79 -19.26 -1.78
CA SER A 619 34.40 -20.66 -1.63
C SER A 619 32.88 -20.88 -1.65
N SER A 620 32.07 -19.82 -1.55
CA SER A 620 30.61 -19.92 -1.48
C SER A 620 29.85 -18.95 -2.39
N GLN A 621 30.54 -18.26 -3.30
CA GLN A 621 29.93 -17.28 -4.19
C GLN A 621 30.52 -17.32 -5.60
N ILE A 622 29.62 -17.25 -6.60
CA ILE A 622 29.93 -17.04 -8.01
C ILE A 622 29.12 -15.84 -8.51
N ASN A 623 29.79 -14.89 -9.15
CA ASN A 623 29.14 -13.77 -9.82
C ASN A 623 29.01 -14.04 -11.32
N LEU A 624 27.83 -13.74 -11.86
CA LEU A 624 27.48 -13.86 -13.27
C LEU A 624 27.34 -12.48 -13.90
N SER A 625 27.74 -12.37 -15.16
CA SER A 625 27.47 -11.21 -16.01
C SER A 625 27.22 -11.65 -17.45
N TRP A 626 26.42 -10.89 -18.20
CA TRP A 626 26.14 -11.15 -19.61
C TRP A 626 25.90 -9.86 -20.39
N THR A 627 25.86 -9.97 -21.71
CA THR A 627 25.41 -8.89 -22.61
C THR A 627 23.90 -8.93 -22.73
N ALA A 628 23.27 -7.75 -22.70
CA ALA A 628 21.82 -7.63 -22.78
C ALA A 628 21.25 -8.30 -24.04
N ALA A 629 20.13 -8.99 -23.86
CA ALA A 629 19.28 -9.41 -24.97
C ALA A 629 18.51 -8.21 -25.54
N THR A 630 18.05 -8.36 -26.77
CA THR A 630 17.21 -7.39 -27.48
C THR A 630 15.91 -8.06 -27.88
N ASP A 631 14.84 -7.29 -27.94
CA ASP A 631 13.52 -7.77 -28.32
C ASP A 631 12.78 -6.64 -29.05
N ASN A 632 11.79 -6.98 -29.88
CA ASN A 632 10.98 -6.01 -30.63
C ASN A 632 10.10 -5.14 -29.73
N MET A 633 9.70 -5.63 -28.55
CA MET A 633 8.90 -4.91 -27.56
C MET A 633 9.61 -4.72 -26.22
N GLY A 634 10.79 -5.32 -26.06
CA GLY A 634 11.74 -5.04 -24.98
C GLY A 634 11.86 -6.17 -23.96
N VAL A 635 13.08 -6.34 -23.44
CA VAL A 635 13.41 -7.36 -22.43
C VAL A 635 13.08 -6.83 -21.05
N THR A 636 12.30 -7.57 -20.26
CA THR A 636 11.86 -7.20 -18.91
C THR A 636 12.65 -7.89 -17.80
N GLY A 637 13.43 -8.94 -18.12
CA GLY A 637 14.36 -9.54 -17.18
C GLY A 637 15.04 -10.80 -17.71
N TYR A 638 15.73 -11.49 -16.81
CA TYR A 638 16.51 -12.70 -17.08
C TYR A 638 16.24 -13.76 -16.01
N ASP A 639 16.17 -15.02 -16.42
CA ASP A 639 16.09 -16.19 -15.52
C ASP A 639 17.46 -16.88 -15.47
N ILE A 640 17.96 -17.16 -14.26
CA ILE A 640 19.28 -17.74 -14.00
C ILE A 640 19.13 -19.19 -13.58
N TYR A 641 19.79 -20.08 -14.31
CA TYR A 641 19.77 -21.51 -14.06
C TYR A 641 21.14 -21.98 -13.59
N ARG A 642 21.19 -22.73 -12.49
CA ARG A 642 22.36 -23.43 -11.97
C ARG A 642 22.14 -24.93 -12.07
N ASN A 643 23.04 -25.63 -12.75
CA ASN A 643 22.96 -27.07 -13.00
C ASN A 643 21.60 -27.51 -13.58
N GLY A 644 21.03 -26.67 -14.46
CA GLY A 644 19.72 -26.90 -15.10
C GLY A 644 18.51 -26.54 -14.25
N VAL A 645 18.69 -26.06 -13.01
CA VAL A 645 17.60 -25.66 -12.10
C VAL A 645 17.55 -24.14 -11.98
N LEU A 646 16.35 -23.55 -12.04
CA LEU A 646 16.16 -22.12 -11.83
C LEU A 646 16.54 -21.75 -10.38
N VAL A 647 17.48 -20.83 -10.22
CA VAL A 647 17.97 -20.36 -8.90
C VAL A 647 17.66 -18.90 -8.60
N GLY A 648 17.26 -18.13 -9.62
CA GLY A 648 16.83 -16.74 -9.44
C GLY A 648 16.49 -16.04 -10.76
N SER A 649 16.09 -14.78 -10.65
CA SER A 649 15.90 -13.88 -11.79
C SER A 649 16.59 -12.54 -11.53
N ALA A 650 16.96 -11.81 -12.59
CA ALA A 650 17.57 -10.49 -12.53
C ALA A 650 16.96 -9.54 -13.57
N ALA A 651 16.79 -8.26 -13.22
CA ALA A 651 16.43 -7.20 -14.18
C ALA A 651 17.66 -6.60 -14.89
N GLN A 652 18.81 -6.65 -14.21
CA GLN A 652 20.11 -6.19 -14.74
C GLN A 652 20.86 -7.35 -15.41
N THR A 653 21.93 -7.05 -16.14
CA THR A 653 22.74 -8.07 -16.84
C THR A 653 23.83 -8.69 -15.96
N SER A 654 23.54 -8.84 -14.67
CA SER A 654 24.42 -9.46 -13.67
C SER A 654 23.61 -10.13 -12.55
N TYR A 655 24.22 -11.13 -11.92
CA TYR A 655 23.61 -11.87 -10.81
C TYR A 655 24.68 -12.44 -9.87
N ALA A 656 24.51 -12.30 -8.56
CA ALA A 656 25.40 -12.87 -7.57
C ALA A 656 24.75 -14.11 -6.95
N ASP A 657 25.37 -15.28 -7.14
CA ASP A 657 24.89 -16.55 -6.63
C ASP A 657 25.66 -16.94 -5.37
N TYR A 658 24.95 -17.09 -4.26
CA TYR A 658 25.48 -17.29 -2.91
C TYR A 658 25.15 -18.69 -2.37
N GLY A 659 25.77 -19.07 -1.25
CA GLY A 659 25.48 -20.32 -0.56
C GLY A 659 26.00 -21.57 -1.30
N LEU A 660 27.02 -21.39 -2.14
CA LEU A 660 27.63 -22.45 -2.90
C LEU A 660 28.58 -23.29 -2.02
N ALA A 661 28.75 -24.55 -2.38
CA ALA A 661 29.73 -25.43 -1.77
C ALA A 661 31.14 -25.08 -2.29
N ALA A 662 32.14 -25.20 -1.44
CA ALA A 662 33.53 -24.94 -1.78
C ALA A 662 34.08 -25.97 -2.77
N ALA A 663 35.10 -25.59 -3.55
CA ALA A 663 35.73 -26.44 -4.55
C ALA A 663 34.74 -27.17 -5.48
N THR A 664 33.56 -26.59 -5.71
CA THR A 664 32.45 -27.23 -6.42
C THR A 664 32.24 -26.55 -7.76
N THR A 665 32.10 -27.39 -8.78
CA THR A 665 31.85 -26.94 -10.15
C THR A 665 30.36 -26.69 -10.34
N TYR A 666 30.02 -25.48 -10.77
CA TYR A 666 28.65 -25.08 -11.11
C TYR A 666 28.55 -24.67 -12.57
N GLN A 667 27.48 -25.12 -13.21
CA GLN A 667 27.14 -24.74 -14.58
C GLN A 667 26.00 -23.74 -14.57
N TYR A 668 26.16 -22.64 -15.31
CA TYR A 668 25.18 -21.57 -15.40
C TYR A 668 24.69 -21.36 -16.82
N ALA A 669 23.39 -21.13 -16.95
CA ALA A 669 22.76 -20.65 -18.17
C ALA A 669 21.78 -19.54 -17.82
N VAL A 670 21.60 -18.59 -18.73
CA VAL A 670 20.68 -17.45 -18.57
C VAL A 670 19.79 -17.37 -19.79
N ARG A 671 18.52 -17.07 -19.61
CA ARG A 671 17.60 -16.71 -20.71
C ARG A 671 16.89 -15.39 -20.40
N ALA A 672 16.54 -14.66 -21.43
CA ALA A 672 15.80 -13.40 -21.34
C ALA A 672 14.29 -13.65 -21.39
N LYS A 673 13.53 -12.73 -20.80
CA LYS A 673 12.07 -12.68 -20.89
C LYS A 673 11.58 -11.29 -21.26
N ASP A 674 10.51 -11.20 -22.04
CA ASP A 674 9.86 -9.95 -22.40
C ASP A 674 8.61 -9.66 -21.54
N ALA A 675 7.86 -8.62 -21.90
CA ALA A 675 6.63 -8.24 -21.20
C ALA A 675 5.43 -9.15 -21.53
N ALA A 676 5.47 -9.90 -22.64
CA ALA A 676 4.45 -10.84 -23.07
C ALA A 676 4.65 -12.26 -22.50
N GLY A 677 5.77 -12.50 -21.83
CA GLY A 677 6.13 -13.79 -21.26
C GLY A 677 6.86 -14.72 -22.23
N ASN A 678 7.28 -14.23 -23.40
CA ASN A 678 8.13 -15.01 -24.29
C ASN A 678 9.52 -15.15 -23.67
N LEU A 679 10.12 -16.31 -23.86
CA LEU A 679 11.41 -16.68 -23.30
C LEU A 679 12.37 -16.94 -24.44
N SER A 680 13.55 -16.34 -24.38
CA SER A 680 14.61 -16.70 -25.31
C SER A 680 15.11 -18.13 -25.07
N ASP A 681 15.82 -18.68 -26.06
CA ASP A 681 16.65 -19.85 -25.81
C ASP A 681 17.70 -19.56 -24.73
N TYR A 682 18.17 -20.62 -24.07
CA TYR A 682 19.26 -20.50 -23.10
C TYR A 682 20.53 -19.94 -23.76
N SER A 683 21.25 -19.09 -23.03
CA SER A 683 22.63 -18.73 -23.35
C SER A 683 23.51 -19.98 -23.46
N SER A 684 24.70 -19.82 -24.04
CA SER A 684 25.77 -20.80 -23.86
C SER A 684 26.01 -21.04 -22.36
N THR A 685 26.15 -22.30 -21.97
CA THR A 685 26.47 -22.65 -20.58
C THR A 685 27.90 -22.25 -20.27
N VAL A 686 28.10 -21.60 -19.11
CA VAL A 686 29.44 -21.37 -18.55
C VAL A 686 29.62 -22.14 -17.26
N THR A 687 30.86 -22.52 -17.00
CA THR A 687 31.23 -23.24 -15.78
C THR A 687 32.13 -22.36 -14.94
N ALA A 688 31.87 -22.32 -13.64
CA ALA A 688 32.78 -21.75 -12.66
C ALA A 688 32.93 -22.72 -11.49
N VAL A 689 34.14 -22.74 -10.92
CA VAL A 689 34.47 -23.57 -9.76
C VAL A 689 34.68 -22.61 -8.60
N THR A 690 33.88 -22.75 -7.55
CA THR A 690 34.11 -22.00 -6.31
C THR A 690 35.53 -22.25 -5.81
N ALA A 691 36.13 -21.25 -5.17
CA ALA A 691 37.47 -21.43 -4.61
C ALA A 691 37.47 -22.63 -3.65
N PRO A 692 38.60 -23.35 -3.51
CA PRO A 692 38.78 -24.24 -2.37
C PRO A 692 38.49 -23.46 -1.10
N ASP A 693 37.87 -24.11 -0.12
CA ASP A 693 37.76 -23.49 1.18
C ASP A 693 39.19 -23.26 1.67
N SER A 694 39.63 -22.01 1.69
CA SER A 694 40.99 -21.65 2.10
C SER A 694 41.08 -21.92 3.59
N GLY A 695 41.47 -23.16 3.90
CA GLY A 695 41.59 -23.78 5.20
C GLY A 695 41.46 -22.84 6.38
N GLY A 696 40.27 -22.87 6.98
CA GLY A 696 39.97 -22.26 8.27
C GLY A 696 38.67 -22.78 8.83
N GLY A 697 38.39 -24.07 8.64
CA GLY A 697 37.29 -24.79 9.29
C GLY A 697 37.53 -24.90 10.79
N SER A 698 37.36 -23.80 11.51
CA SER A 698 37.07 -23.85 12.94
C SER A 698 35.61 -23.50 13.15
N LEU A 699 34.95 -24.17 14.09
CA LEU A 699 33.77 -23.62 14.73
C LEU A 699 34.17 -22.31 15.43
N PRO A 700 33.24 -21.36 15.66
CA PRO A 700 33.51 -20.28 16.59
C PRO A 700 33.88 -20.90 17.96
N LEU A 701 34.93 -20.38 18.57
CA LEU A 701 35.34 -20.76 19.92
C LEU A 701 34.18 -20.52 20.89
N ASN A 702 34.07 -21.37 21.91
CA ASN A 702 33.05 -21.17 22.93
C ASN A 702 33.35 -19.87 23.72
N ARG A 703 32.43 -18.91 23.64
CA ARG A 703 32.55 -17.57 24.23
C ARG A 703 32.03 -17.48 25.66
N SER A 704 31.58 -18.60 26.23
CA SER A 704 31.04 -18.65 27.59
C SER A 704 32.06 -18.12 28.60
N GLY A 705 31.69 -17.07 29.33
CA GLY A 705 32.53 -16.42 30.34
C GLY A 705 33.53 -15.39 29.81
N TRP A 706 33.55 -15.13 28.50
CA TRP A 706 34.34 -14.03 27.92
C TRP A 706 33.72 -12.69 28.30
N THR A 707 34.54 -11.65 28.35
CA THR A 707 34.09 -10.27 28.64
C THR A 707 34.61 -9.31 27.60
N VAL A 708 33.88 -8.23 27.34
CA VAL A 708 34.30 -7.21 26.37
C VAL A 708 34.05 -5.82 26.94
N ILE A 709 34.97 -4.89 26.69
CA ILE A 709 34.83 -3.47 27.00
C ILE A 709 34.94 -2.64 25.73
N SER A 710 34.37 -1.44 25.73
CA SER A 710 34.42 -0.52 24.59
C SER A 710 34.93 0.86 24.97
N SER A 711 35.43 1.59 23.98
CA SER A 711 35.66 3.03 24.03
C SER A 711 35.11 3.66 22.74
N PRO A 712 34.13 4.57 22.82
CA PRO A 712 33.56 5.15 24.03
C PRO A 712 32.67 4.18 24.82
N THR A 713 32.34 4.56 26.05
CA THR A 713 31.38 3.85 26.93
C THR A 713 29.98 4.48 26.88
N SER A 714 29.69 5.27 25.83
CA SER A 714 28.45 6.06 25.69
C SER A 714 27.30 5.32 25.01
N GLY A 715 27.54 4.13 24.45
CA GLY A 715 26.55 3.36 23.71
C GLY A 715 25.99 2.17 24.49
N ASP A 716 25.54 1.16 23.74
CA ASP A 716 24.88 -0.01 24.30
C ASP A 716 25.84 -0.90 25.11
N VAL A 717 25.30 -1.91 25.79
CA VAL A 717 26.04 -2.85 26.65
C VAL A 717 26.98 -3.72 25.78
N PRO A 718 28.32 -3.69 25.98
CA PRO A 718 29.27 -4.44 25.15
C PRO A 718 29.05 -5.95 25.14
N GLU A 719 28.53 -6.53 26.22
CA GLU A 719 28.27 -7.96 26.38
C GLU A 719 27.28 -8.51 25.35
N TYR A 720 26.43 -7.65 24.75
CA TYR A 720 25.55 -8.05 23.65
C TYR A 720 26.31 -8.56 22.43
N MET A 721 27.60 -8.21 22.25
CA MET A 721 28.42 -8.79 21.18
C MET A 721 28.72 -10.29 21.36
N LEU A 722 28.46 -10.85 22.54
CA LEU A 722 28.89 -12.19 22.94
C LEU A 722 27.73 -13.13 23.30
N ASP A 723 26.48 -12.65 23.23
CA ASP A 723 25.33 -13.34 23.81
C ASP A 723 24.70 -14.40 22.88
N GLY A 724 25.09 -14.43 21.61
CA GLY A 724 24.59 -15.38 20.62
C GLY A 724 23.20 -15.05 20.10
N ASN A 725 22.73 -13.82 20.32
CA ASN A 725 21.38 -13.40 19.98
C ASN A 725 21.41 -12.26 18.94
N MET A 726 21.00 -12.57 17.71
CA MET A 726 20.96 -11.59 16.61
C MET A 726 19.95 -10.45 16.79
N SER A 727 19.14 -10.45 17.87
CA SER A 727 18.19 -9.37 18.19
C SER A 727 18.73 -8.33 19.18
N THR A 728 19.88 -8.59 19.80
CA THR A 728 20.60 -7.68 20.70
C THR A 728 21.85 -7.14 19.99
N ARG A 729 22.26 -5.90 20.27
CA ARG A 729 23.45 -5.31 19.64
C ARG A 729 24.20 -4.39 20.59
N TRP A 730 25.51 -4.32 20.43
CA TRP A 730 26.33 -3.23 20.94
C TRP A 730 26.43 -2.11 19.90
N SER A 731 26.53 -0.85 20.34
CA SER A 731 26.88 0.30 19.51
C SER A 731 27.76 1.30 20.26
N THR A 732 28.48 2.16 19.54
CA THR A 732 29.28 3.25 20.13
C THR A 732 28.45 4.36 20.76
N GLY A 733 27.15 4.49 20.42
CA GLY A 733 26.29 5.60 20.83
C GLY A 733 26.75 6.98 20.33
N ALA A 734 27.71 7.01 19.40
CA ALA A 734 28.33 8.21 18.84
C ALA A 734 28.79 7.91 17.40
N ALA A 735 28.88 8.96 16.57
CA ALA A 735 29.38 8.85 15.20
C ALA A 735 30.77 8.19 15.16
N MET A 736 31.02 7.41 14.10
CA MET A 736 32.30 6.74 13.90
C MET A 736 33.45 7.74 13.80
N ALA A 737 34.44 7.56 14.65
CA ALA A 737 35.67 8.34 14.65
C ALA A 737 36.89 7.41 14.79
N PRO A 738 37.98 7.66 14.05
CA PRO A 738 39.19 6.84 14.14
C PRO A 738 39.70 6.75 15.58
N GLY A 739 40.01 5.53 16.02
CA GLY A 739 40.51 5.27 17.37
C GLY A 739 39.45 4.78 18.37
N GLN A 740 38.18 4.70 17.98
CA GLN A 740 37.18 3.92 18.73
C GLN A 740 37.58 2.45 18.75
N TYR A 741 37.40 1.76 19.88
CA TYR A 741 37.85 0.38 20.01
C TYR A 741 37.00 -0.47 20.94
N ILE A 742 37.12 -1.79 20.76
CA ILE A 742 36.69 -2.80 21.72
C ILE A 742 37.87 -3.64 22.18
N VAL A 743 37.83 -4.16 23.41
CA VAL A 743 38.79 -5.13 23.95
C VAL A 743 38.04 -6.31 24.53
N MET A 744 38.26 -7.49 23.94
CA MET A 744 37.73 -8.76 24.41
C MET A 744 38.78 -9.50 25.25
N ASP A 745 38.35 -10.05 26.39
CA ASP A 745 39.11 -10.98 27.24
C ASP A 745 38.49 -12.38 27.17
N MET A 746 39.19 -13.31 26.54
CA MET A 746 38.77 -14.72 26.39
C MET A 746 39.04 -15.56 27.65
N LYS A 747 39.50 -14.94 28.74
CA LYS A 747 39.86 -15.51 30.06
C LYS A 747 41.05 -16.46 30.09
N ALA A 748 41.44 -17.04 28.96
CA ALA A 748 42.65 -17.83 28.78
C ALA A 748 43.23 -17.58 27.40
N ALA A 749 44.52 -17.88 27.22
CA ALA A 749 45.13 -17.86 25.89
C ALA A 749 44.45 -18.93 25.01
N LYS A 750 44.01 -18.52 23.82
CA LYS A 750 43.38 -19.37 22.81
C LYS A 750 44.18 -19.28 21.52
N SER A 751 44.19 -20.36 20.75
CA SER A 751 44.73 -20.35 19.40
C SER A 751 43.64 -19.99 18.40
N PHE A 752 43.79 -18.91 17.63
CA PHE A 752 42.79 -18.42 16.67
C PHE A 752 43.42 -17.65 15.49
N GLY A 753 42.79 -17.71 14.33
CA GLY A 753 43.27 -17.05 13.10
C GLY A 753 42.21 -16.28 12.34
N LYS A 754 40.97 -16.21 12.86
CA LYS A 754 39.87 -15.51 12.22
C LYS A 754 38.95 -14.88 13.26
N ILE A 755 38.43 -13.70 12.94
CA ILE A 755 37.33 -13.07 13.65
C ILE A 755 36.24 -12.65 12.67
N VAL A 756 35.00 -12.60 13.13
CA VAL A 756 33.85 -12.10 12.36
C VAL A 756 33.10 -11.09 13.23
N MET A 757 32.98 -9.86 12.75
CA MET A 757 32.12 -8.82 13.30
C MET A 757 30.85 -8.76 12.46
N ASP A 758 29.71 -9.02 13.07
CA ASP A 758 28.41 -9.03 12.41
C ASP A 758 27.53 -7.91 12.97
N SER A 759 27.09 -6.98 12.12
CA SER A 759 26.15 -5.90 12.43
C SER A 759 24.83 -6.06 11.68
N THR A 760 24.48 -7.28 11.25
CA THR A 760 23.23 -7.59 10.57
C THR A 760 22.05 -7.15 11.42
N GLY A 761 21.09 -6.46 10.80
CA GLY A 761 20.01 -5.74 11.49
C GLY A 761 20.33 -4.27 11.76
N SER A 762 21.58 -3.84 11.59
CA SER A 762 22.04 -2.45 11.57
C SER A 762 23.03 -2.26 10.40
N ASN A 763 22.50 -2.43 9.18
CA ASN A 763 23.30 -2.73 7.98
C ASN A 763 24.27 -1.61 7.54
N GLU A 764 24.13 -0.40 8.07
CA GLU A 764 25.00 0.76 7.79
C GLU A 764 26.01 1.05 8.91
N ASP A 765 25.95 0.33 10.03
CA ASP A 765 26.72 0.61 11.25
C ASP A 765 28.01 -0.23 11.38
N TYR A 766 28.51 -0.82 10.30
CA TYR A 766 29.74 -1.60 10.31
C TYR A 766 31.01 -0.71 10.32
N ALA A 767 32.12 -1.22 10.88
CA ALA A 767 33.39 -0.50 10.89
C ALA A 767 33.86 -0.15 9.46
N ARG A 768 34.05 1.15 9.15
CA ARG A 768 34.52 1.59 7.82
C ARG A 768 36.00 1.28 7.55
N GLY A 769 36.79 1.16 8.60
CA GLY A 769 38.14 0.63 8.58
C GLY A 769 38.45 -0.02 9.92
N TYR A 770 39.36 -0.98 9.96
CA TYR A 770 39.72 -1.69 11.18
C TYR A 770 41.22 -2.04 11.27
N GLU A 771 41.70 -2.15 12.51
CA GLU A 771 42.95 -2.78 12.89
C GLU A 771 42.70 -3.76 14.04
N VAL A 772 43.33 -4.94 13.98
CA VAL A 772 43.21 -6.00 14.99
C VAL A 772 44.54 -6.18 15.69
N TYR A 773 44.54 -6.15 17.01
CA TYR A 773 45.69 -6.37 17.88
C TYR A 773 45.38 -7.54 18.84
N VAL A 774 46.42 -8.23 19.29
CA VAL A 774 46.28 -9.34 20.25
C VAL A 774 47.26 -9.18 21.41
N SER A 775 46.93 -9.70 22.59
CA SER A 775 47.79 -9.62 23.78
C SER A 775 47.59 -10.82 24.70
N ASN A 776 48.63 -11.17 25.48
CA ASN A 776 48.51 -12.14 26.57
C ASN A 776 48.21 -11.50 27.93
N ASP A 777 48.49 -10.21 28.10
CA ASP A 777 48.38 -9.49 29.38
C ASP A 777 47.36 -8.33 29.36
N GLY A 778 46.83 -7.98 28.20
CA GLY A 778 45.82 -6.92 28.03
C GLY A 778 46.39 -5.50 28.03
N THR A 779 47.72 -5.35 28.13
CA THR A 779 48.43 -4.06 28.20
C THR A 779 49.46 -3.89 27.10
N ASN A 780 50.17 -4.95 26.72
CA ASN A 780 51.18 -4.98 25.67
C ASN A 780 50.58 -5.56 24.39
N TRP A 781 50.36 -4.73 23.37
CA TRP A 781 49.58 -5.08 22.17
C TRP A 781 50.39 -5.30 20.88
N GLY A 782 51.67 -4.89 20.86
CA GLY A 782 52.51 -5.01 19.66
C GLY A 782 51.94 -4.29 18.43
N ASN A 783 52.30 -4.78 17.24
CA ASN A 783 51.75 -4.30 15.96
C ASN A 783 50.40 -4.98 15.65
N ALA A 784 49.59 -4.35 14.82
CA ALA A 784 48.36 -4.96 14.33
C ALA A 784 48.65 -6.29 13.59
N VAL A 785 47.91 -7.35 13.93
CA VAL A 785 47.98 -8.66 13.25
C VAL A 785 47.17 -8.68 11.96
N SER A 786 46.25 -7.72 11.79
CA SER A 786 45.50 -7.49 10.55
C SER A 786 44.97 -6.05 10.51
N SER A 787 44.82 -5.50 9.31
CA SER A 787 44.06 -4.26 9.07
C SER A 787 43.26 -4.37 7.77
N GLY A 788 42.26 -3.51 7.58
CA GLY A 788 41.44 -3.51 6.36
C GLY A 788 40.32 -2.48 6.37
N SER A 789 39.51 -2.47 5.30
CA SER A 789 38.30 -1.67 5.18
C SER A 789 37.05 -2.55 5.30
N GLY A 790 35.97 -2.02 5.88
CA GLY A 790 34.67 -2.69 5.90
C GLY A 790 33.81 -2.21 4.73
N ASN A 791 33.07 -3.13 4.10
CA ASN A 791 32.22 -2.86 2.93
C ASN A 791 30.78 -3.38 3.11
N GLY A 792 30.39 -3.79 4.32
CA GLY A 792 29.08 -4.36 4.61
C GLY A 792 28.95 -4.86 6.06
N PRO A 793 27.74 -5.28 6.47
CA PRO A 793 27.40 -5.60 7.86
C PRO A 793 28.17 -6.78 8.44
N VAL A 794 28.68 -7.71 7.61
CA VAL A 794 29.50 -8.83 8.07
C VAL A 794 30.95 -8.61 7.64
N ILE A 795 31.81 -8.29 8.59
CA ILE A 795 33.24 -8.12 8.36
C ILE A 795 33.97 -9.35 8.87
N THR A 796 34.54 -10.12 7.94
CA THR A 796 35.42 -11.25 8.25
C THR A 796 36.88 -10.81 8.16
N VAL A 797 37.64 -11.03 9.23
CA VAL A 797 39.07 -10.73 9.28
C VAL A 797 39.85 -12.02 9.50
N ASN A 798 40.70 -12.38 8.54
CA ASN A 798 41.60 -13.53 8.62
C ASN A 798 43.04 -13.05 8.81
N PHE A 799 43.78 -13.71 9.69
CA PHE A 799 45.20 -13.44 9.94
C PHE A 799 45.94 -14.73 10.31
N ALA A 800 47.28 -14.65 10.32
CA ALA A 800 48.09 -15.78 10.75
C ALA A 800 47.70 -16.22 12.17
N ASN A 801 47.57 -17.52 12.40
CA ASN A 801 47.11 -18.08 13.67
C ASN A 801 47.91 -17.50 14.86
N GLN A 802 47.20 -16.92 15.82
CA GLN A 802 47.74 -16.32 17.04
C GLN A 802 47.48 -17.25 18.23
N ASN A 803 48.28 -17.11 19.30
CA ASN A 803 47.99 -17.69 20.60
C ASN A 803 47.99 -16.58 21.66
N ALA A 804 46.80 -16.08 22.01
CA ALA A 804 46.64 -14.89 22.83
C ALA A 804 45.37 -14.96 23.68
N ARG A 805 45.30 -14.18 24.76
CA ARG A 805 44.14 -14.10 25.67
C ARG A 805 43.18 -12.96 25.30
N TYR A 806 43.72 -11.85 24.83
CA TYR A 806 42.98 -10.63 24.55
C TYR A 806 43.01 -10.28 23.06
N ILE A 807 41.90 -9.73 22.57
CA ILE A 807 41.77 -9.17 21.22
C ILE A 807 41.31 -7.72 21.35
N LYS A 808 42.01 -6.79 20.68
CA LYS A 808 41.59 -5.39 20.56
C LYS A 808 41.30 -5.08 19.10
N ILE A 809 40.12 -4.57 18.82
CA ILE A 809 39.72 -4.13 17.49
C ILE A 809 39.55 -2.62 17.53
N VAL A 810 40.29 -1.91 16.69
CA VAL A 810 40.25 -0.46 16.54
C VAL A 810 39.57 -0.13 15.22
N GLN A 811 38.48 0.63 15.26
CA GLN A 811 37.87 1.20 14.07
C GLN A 811 38.70 2.43 13.64
N THR A 812 38.97 2.54 12.34
CA THR A 812 39.90 3.56 11.79
C THR A 812 39.26 4.52 10.79
N GLY A 813 37.97 4.38 10.48
CA GLY A 813 37.26 5.22 9.52
C GLY A 813 36.42 6.33 10.16
N THR A 814 35.85 7.21 9.34
CA THR A 814 34.91 8.26 9.77
C THR A 814 33.57 8.07 9.08
N ALA A 815 32.47 8.11 9.82
CA ALA A 815 31.10 8.09 9.27
C ALA A 815 30.11 8.76 10.24
N SER A 816 29.00 9.27 9.72
CA SER A 816 27.90 9.80 10.53
C SER A 816 27.08 8.71 11.23
N SER A 817 27.13 7.47 10.74
CA SER A 817 26.57 6.30 11.41
C SER A 817 27.36 5.91 12.64
N TRP A 818 26.73 5.16 13.55
CA TRP A 818 27.40 4.58 14.72
C TRP A 818 28.17 3.33 14.30
N TRP A 819 29.17 2.93 15.08
CA TRP A 819 29.75 1.61 14.93
C TRP A 819 29.01 0.63 15.85
N SER A 820 28.42 -0.39 15.26
CA SER A 820 27.62 -1.41 15.95
C SER A 820 28.12 -2.81 15.63
N ILE A 821 27.96 -3.72 16.59
CA ILE A 821 28.21 -5.15 16.43
C ILE A 821 27.08 -5.90 17.16
N THR A 822 26.30 -6.64 16.40
CA THR A 822 25.30 -7.61 16.89
C THR A 822 26.03 -8.80 17.48
N GLU A 823 26.96 -9.40 16.73
CA GLU A 823 27.70 -10.59 17.17
C GLU A 823 29.19 -10.55 16.79
N LEU A 824 30.06 -10.90 17.75
CA LEU A 824 31.50 -11.02 17.56
C LEU A 824 31.97 -12.47 17.80
N ASN A 825 32.45 -13.10 16.74
CA ASN A 825 32.88 -14.49 16.75
C ASN A 825 34.38 -14.62 16.48
N VAL A 826 35.05 -15.49 17.24
CA VAL A 826 36.49 -15.80 17.11
C VAL A 826 36.63 -17.26 16.72
N TYR A 827 37.50 -17.53 15.75
CA TYR A 827 37.63 -18.83 15.09
C TYR A 827 39.05 -19.36 15.27
N GLY A 828 39.16 -20.51 15.93
CA GLY A 828 40.41 -21.14 16.29
C GLY A 828 40.30 -22.63 16.61
N SER A 829 41.43 -23.31 16.66
CA SER A 829 41.49 -24.74 17.00
C SER A 829 41.40 -24.93 18.52
N GLU A 830 40.20 -25.15 19.04
CA GLU A 830 40.05 -25.75 20.37
C GLU A 830 40.23 -27.27 20.29
N ASN A 831 41.18 -27.78 21.06
CA ASN A 831 41.43 -29.20 21.21
C ASN A 831 40.46 -29.75 22.27
N THR A 832 39.19 -29.97 21.90
CA THR A 832 38.17 -30.56 22.78
C THR A 832 37.38 -31.68 22.06
N GLY A 833 38.07 -32.80 21.81
CA GLY A 833 37.51 -34.15 21.99
C GLY A 833 36.16 -34.53 21.37
N GLY A 834 35.76 -33.97 20.23
CA GLY A 834 34.64 -34.49 19.43
C GLY A 834 34.96 -34.26 17.97
N GLY A 835 35.14 -35.35 17.21
CA GLY A 835 35.53 -35.28 15.80
C GLY A 835 34.53 -34.50 14.94
N ALA A 836 34.86 -34.31 13.66
CA ALA A 836 33.91 -33.76 12.69
C ALA A 836 32.58 -34.57 12.70
N ALA A 837 31.48 -33.88 12.41
CA ALA A 837 30.20 -34.57 12.19
C ALA A 837 30.38 -35.62 11.09
N LEU A 838 29.84 -36.81 11.31
CA LEU A 838 29.86 -37.88 10.34
C LEU A 838 29.03 -37.48 9.12
N ASP A 839 29.57 -37.79 7.94
CA ASP A 839 28.84 -37.63 6.69
C ASP A 839 27.59 -38.54 6.68
N ARG A 840 26.44 -37.88 6.52
CA ARG A 840 25.09 -38.44 6.57
C ARG A 840 24.36 -38.44 5.23
N THR A 841 25.03 -38.05 4.14
CA THR A 841 24.46 -37.97 2.79
C THR A 841 23.77 -39.25 2.31
N THR A 842 24.18 -40.41 2.82
CA THR A 842 23.63 -41.73 2.44
C THR A 842 22.66 -42.32 3.47
N TRP A 843 22.46 -41.63 4.59
CA TRP A 843 21.70 -42.17 5.73
C TRP A 843 20.20 -42.06 5.46
N THR A 844 19.43 -42.90 6.15
CA THR A 844 17.96 -42.84 6.09
C THR A 844 17.38 -42.81 7.48
N ALA A 845 16.23 -42.16 7.64
CA ALA A 845 15.51 -42.12 8.90
C ALA A 845 14.07 -42.66 8.77
N ALA A 846 13.55 -43.18 9.88
CA ALA A 846 12.15 -43.58 10.05
C ALA A 846 11.67 -43.13 11.44
N SER A 847 10.37 -42.91 11.63
CA SER A 847 9.82 -42.43 12.90
C SER A 847 8.53 -43.13 13.31
N THR A 848 8.15 -42.96 14.56
CA THR A 848 6.83 -43.30 15.10
C THR A 848 6.41 -42.20 16.08
N PRO A 849 5.25 -41.55 15.88
CA PRO A 849 4.28 -41.75 14.80
C PRO A 849 4.79 -41.28 13.43
N SER A 850 4.09 -41.70 12.37
CA SER A 850 4.32 -41.28 10.97
C SER A 850 3.33 -40.20 10.50
N SER A 851 2.68 -39.50 11.44
CA SER A 851 1.63 -38.50 11.18
C SER A 851 2.16 -37.09 10.90
N GLY A 852 3.42 -36.81 11.23
CA GLY A 852 4.04 -35.50 11.04
C GLY A 852 4.91 -35.41 9.78
N ASP A 853 5.86 -34.48 9.80
CA ASP A 853 6.77 -34.23 8.67
C ASP A 853 7.67 -35.45 8.38
N ILE A 854 8.21 -35.54 7.16
CA ILE A 854 8.99 -36.70 6.72
C ILE A 854 10.32 -36.83 7.48
N PRO A 855 10.71 -38.04 7.97
CA PRO A 855 11.96 -38.23 8.73
C PRO A 855 13.24 -37.92 7.96
N ALA A 856 13.22 -37.93 6.62
CA ALA A 856 14.38 -37.58 5.81
C ALA A 856 14.90 -36.16 6.08
N ASN A 857 14.01 -35.25 6.53
CA ASN A 857 14.38 -33.88 6.87
C ASN A 857 15.33 -33.81 8.08
N LEU A 858 15.45 -34.85 8.92
CA LEU A 858 16.47 -34.93 9.96
C LEU A 858 17.91 -34.87 9.41
N LEU A 859 18.08 -35.24 8.14
CA LEU A 859 19.34 -35.63 7.53
C LEU A 859 19.71 -34.77 6.31
N ASP A 860 18.95 -33.72 5.99
CA ASP A 860 19.06 -32.98 4.73
C ASP A 860 20.00 -31.76 4.75
N GLY A 861 20.42 -31.30 5.94
CA GLY A 861 21.36 -30.18 6.06
C GLY A 861 20.72 -28.82 5.80
N ASN A 862 19.41 -28.75 5.88
CA ASN A 862 18.63 -27.55 5.68
C ASN A 862 17.82 -27.21 6.94
N MET A 863 18.31 -26.23 7.70
CA MET A 863 17.60 -25.70 8.88
C MET A 863 16.21 -25.12 8.59
N SER A 864 15.81 -24.91 7.33
CA SER A 864 14.45 -24.47 6.98
C SER A 864 13.43 -25.62 6.97
N THR A 865 13.87 -26.87 6.76
CA THR A 865 13.04 -28.08 6.80
C THR A 865 13.15 -28.75 8.17
N ARG A 866 12.12 -29.53 8.56
CA ARG A 866 12.12 -30.26 9.84
C ARG A 866 11.40 -31.59 9.74
N TRP A 867 11.80 -32.53 10.59
CA TRP A 867 10.95 -33.67 10.97
C TRP A 867 10.11 -33.30 12.18
N SER A 868 8.87 -33.79 12.27
CA SER A 868 8.04 -33.65 13.45
C SER A 868 7.15 -34.88 13.67
N THR A 869 6.67 -35.04 14.89
CA THR A 869 5.72 -36.09 15.28
C THR A 869 4.29 -35.81 14.77
N GLY A 870 3.94 -34.55 14.45
CA GLY A 870 2.58 -34.16 14.04
C GLY A 870 1.51 -34.37 15.11
N ALA A 871 1.93 -34.60 16.36
CA ALA A 871 1.08 -34.85 17.51
C ALA A 871 1.78 -34.32 18.78
N ALA A 872 1.01 -34.11 19.86
CA ALA A 872 1.57 -33.72 21.14
C ALA A 872 2.61 -34.75 21.64
N MET A 873 3.64 -34.28 22.34
CA MET A 873 4.69 -35.14 22.88
C MET A 873 4.12 -36.15 23.87
N ALA A 874 4.34 -37.42 23.58
CA ALA A 874 3.96 -38.54 24.43
C ALA A 874 5.13 -39.51 24.59
N PRO A 875 5.37 -40.07 25.79
CA PRO A 875 6.43 -41.03 26.02
C PRO A 875 6.33 -42.22 25.05
N GLY A 876 7.46 -42.60 24.46
CA GLY A 876 7.54 -43.73 23.53
C GLY A 876 7.50 -43.33 22.04
N GLN A 877 7.32 -42.05 21.72
CA GLN A 877 7.58 -41.53 20.37
C GLN A 877 9.08 -41.64 20.05
N TYR A 878 9.45 -42.01 18.83
CA TYR A 878 10.86 -42.18 18.47
C TYR A 878 11.17 -41.91 17.00
N PHE A 879 12.44 -41.66 16.70
CA PHE A 879 13.02 -41.82 15.37
C PHE A 879 14.20 -42.78 15.38
N VAL A 880 14.45 -43.41 14.23
CA VAL A 880 15.55 -44.34 13.98
C VAL A 880 16.33 -43.84 12.76
N VAL A 881 17.65 -43.72 12.89
CA VAL A 881 18.58 -43.40 11.82
C VAL A 881 19.40 -44.63 11.46
N ASP A 882 19.40 -45.01 10.18
CA ASP A 882 20.28 -46.02 9.58
C ASP A 882 21.46 -45.34 8.88
N MET A 883 22.65 -45.47 9.46
CA MET A 883 23.90 -44.91 8.94
C MET A 883 24.52 -45.72 7.79
N LYS A 884 23.81 -46.76 7.30
CA LYS A 884 24.17 -47.72 6.23
C LYS A 884 25.35 -48.64 6.51
N SER A 885 26.21 -48.28 7.45
CA SER A 885 27.38 -49.04 7.91
C SER A 885 27.58 -48.80 9.39
N ALA A 886 28.22 -49.74 10.10
CA ALA A 886 28.63 -49.50 11.47
C ALA A 886 29.68 -48.40 11.51
N LYS A 887 29.49 -47.42 12.40
CA LYS A 887 30.40 -46.28 12.60
C LYS A 887 30.71 -46.15 14.08
N SER A 888 31.92 -45.68 14.40
CA SER A 888 32.29 -45.29 15.76
C SER A 888 31.80 -43.87 16.04
N PHE A 889 31.07 -43.66 17.12
CA PHE A 889 30.57 -42.34 17.52
C PHE A 889 30.35 -42.25 19.03
N SER A 890 30.54 -41.07 19.59
CA SER A 890 30.42 -40.80 21.02
C SER A 890 29.50 -39.62 21.34
N LYS A 891 28.96 -38.96 20.33
CA LYS A 891 28.09 -37.79 20.49
C LYS A 891 27.03 -37.71 19.41
N ILE A 892 25.83 -37.27 19.79
CA ILE A 892 24.76 -36.86 18.87
C ILE A 892 24.26 -35.47 19.24
N VAL A 893 23.73 -34.76 18.25
CA VAL A 893 23.09 -33.45 18.41
C VAL A 893 21.75 -33.47 17.69
N MET A 894 20.69 -33.11 18.40
CA MET A 894 19.36 -32.86 17.86
C MET A 894 19.11 -31.36 17.92
N ASP A 895 18.86 -30.73 16.77
CA ASP A 895 18.63 -29.30 16.66
C ASP A 895 17.23 -29.02 16.14
N SER A 896 16.42 -28.29 16.91
CA SER A 896 15.09 -27.80 16.53
C SER A 896 15.03 -26.28 16.38
N THR A 897 16.15 -25.58 16.26
CA THR A 897 16.24 -24.10 16.20
C THR A 897 15.39 -23.53 15.06
N GLY A 898 14.47 -22.61 15.37
CA GLY A 898 13.38 -22.17 14.48
C GLY A 898 12.06 -22.92 14.73
N SER A 899 12.04 -23.83 15.68
CA SER A 899 10.90 -24.50 16.33
C SER A 899 11.24 -24.63 17.81
N ASP A 900 11.52 -23.50 18.46
CA ASP A 900 12.33 -23.42 19.68
C ASP A 900 11.70 -24.10 20.91
N GLU A 901 10.40 -24.38 20.86
CA GLU A 901 9.65 -25.04 21.93
C GLU A 901 9.36 -26.53 21.68
N ASP A 902 9.75 -27.05 20.51
CA ASP A 902 9.41 -28.40 20.03
C ASP A 902 10.52 -29.45 20.31
N TYR A 903 11.46 -29.18 21.21
CA TYR A 903 12.52 -30.11 21.58
C TYR A 903 12.05 -31.23 22.53
N ALA A 904 12.70 -32.40 22.50
CA ALA A 904 12.38 -33.51 23.39
C ALA A 904 12.48 -33.13 24.88
N ARG A 905 11.38 -33.25 25.64
CA ARG A 905 11.39 -32.97 27.10
C ARG A 905 12.13 -34.01 27.93
N GLY A 906 12.19 -35.24 27.45
CA GLY A 906 13.03 -36.32 27.96
C GLY A 906 13.46 -37.20 26.80
N TYR A 907 14.61 -37.84 26.87
CA TYR A 907 15.11 -38.73 25.83
C TYR A 907 15.87 -39.94 26.38
N GLU A 908 15.84 -41.03 25.62
CA GLU A 908 16.71 -42.20 25.72
C GLU A 908 17.30 -42.52 24.35
N VAL A 909 18.60 -42.83 24.31
CA VAL A 909 19.35 -43.15 23.09
C VAL A 909 19.71 -44.63 23.10
N TYR A 910 19.37 -45.35 22.04
CA TYR A 910 19.72 -46.75 21.82
C TYR A 910 20.53 -46.89 20.54
N VAL A 911 21.36 -47.92 20.46
CA VAL A 911 22.16 -48.22 19.28
C VAL A 911 22.01 -49.69 18.90
N SER A 912 22.13 -50.01 17.61
CA SER A 912 22.01 -51.38 17.12
C SER A 912 22.88 -51.62 15.88
N ASN A 913 23.29 -52.87 15.66
CA ASN A 913 23.96 -53.29 14.41
C ASN A 913 22.97 -53.88 13.39
N ASP A 914 21.81 -54.36 13.82
CA ASP A 914 20.82 -55.04 12.96
C ASP A 914 19.49 -54.26 12.80
N GLY A 915 19.28 -53.21 13.59
CA GLY A 915 18.07 -52.36 13.55
C GLY A 915 16.84 -52.97 14.26
N THR A 916 16.99 -54.13 14.90
CA THR A 916 15.92 -54.88 15.59
C THR A 916 16.24 -55.18 17.05
N SER A 917 17.52 -55.43 17.37
CA SER A 917 18.05 -55.72 18.69
C SER A 917 18.71 -54.46 19.27
N TRP A 918 18.08 -53.82 20.26
CA TRP A 918 18.47 -52.48 20.74
C TRP A 918 19.17 -52.44 22.10
N GLY A 919 19.12 -53.51 22.89
CA GLY A 919 19.75 -53.54 24.22
C GLY A 919 19.23 -52.46 25.19
N ASN A 920 20.08 -52.06 26.14
CA ASN A 920 19.81 -50.96 27.07
C ASN A 920 20.16 -49.61 26.43
N ALA A 921 19.58 -48.52 26.94
CA ALA A 921 19.92 -47.17 26.49
C ALA A 921 21.40 -46.86 26.79
N VAL A 922 22.11 -46.30 25.80
CA VAL A 922 23.50 -45.84 25.94
C VAL A 922 23.60 -44.45 26.58
N SER A 923 22.50 -43.70 26.59
CA SER A 923 22.35 -42.43 27.29
C SER A 923 20.87 -42.09 27.50
N SER A 924 20.58 -41.32 28.54
CA SER A 924 19.25 -40.79 28.84
C SER A 924 19.35 -39.43 29.51
N GLY A 925 18.38 -38.54 29.28
CA GLY A 925 18.38 -37.22 29.91
C GLY A 925 17.11 -36.42 29.66
N SER A 926 17.11 -35.16 30.09
CA SER A 926 16.07 -34.17 29.82
C SER A 926 16.56 -33.12 28.81
N GLY A 927 15.67 -32.62 27.96
CA GLY A 927 15.95 -31.47 27.10
C GLY A 927 15.45 -30.18 27.73
N ASN A 928 16.22 -29.09 27.57
CA ASN A 928 15.94 -27.77 28.14
C ASN A 928 16.01 -26.63 27.09
N GLY A 929 16.08 -26.97 25.80
CA GLY A 929 16.21 -25.99 24.72
C GLY A 929 16.33 -26.66 23.34
N PRO A 930 16.28 -25.86 22.26
CA PRO A 930 16.19 -26.36 20.88
C PRO A 930 17.37 -27.20 20.43
N VAL A 931 18.56 -27.00 21.00
CA VAL A 931 19.75 -27.81 20.70
C VAL A 931 20.05 -28.75 21.86
N ILE A 932 19.80 -30.04 21.64
CA ILE A 932 20.11 -31.10 22.60
C ILE A 932 21.36 -31.82 22.14
N THR A 933 22.45 -31.66 22.91
CA THR A 933 23.68 -32.44 22.73
C THR A 933 23.72 -33.60 23.72
N VAL A 934 23.93 -34.81 23.21
CA VAL A 934 24.06 -36.02 24.02
C VAL A 934 25.43 -36.63 23.80
N ASN A 935 26.21 -36.75 24.87
CA ASN A 935 27.50 -37.44 24.86
C ASN A 935 27.36 -38.79 25.59
N PHE A 936 28.07 -39.80 25.10
CA PHE A 936 28.13 -41.13 25.70
C PHE A 936 29.45 -41.82 25.36
N ALA A 937 29.77 -42.93 26.04
CA ALA A 937 30.95 -43.72 25.72
C ALA A 937 30.90 -44.17 24.25
N SER A 938 32.03 -44.12 23.54
CA SER A 938 32.08 -44.43 22.10
C SER A 938 31.40 -45.77 21.78
N GLN A 939 30.43 -45.73 20.87
CA GLN A 939 29.68 -46.87 20.37
C GLN A 939 30.13 -47.18 18.95
N ASN A 940 30.18 -48.46 18.60
CA ASN A 940 30.34 -48.89 17.21
C ASN A 940 29.07 -49.61 16.75
N ALA A 941 28.21 -48.89 16.03
CA ALA A 941 26.88 -49.35 15.65
C ALA A 941 26.46 -48.77 14.30
N ARG A 942 25.46 -49.40 13.65
CA ARG A 942 24.90 -48.94 12.36
C ARG A 942 23.65 -48.08 12.54
N TYR A 943 22.84 -48.38 13.54
CA TYR A 943 21.57 -47.73 13.77
C TYR A 943 21.57 -46.96 15.09
N ILE A 944 20.89 -45.81 15.10
CA ILE A 944 20.64 -45.00 16.30
C ILE A 944 19.13 -44.83 16.43
N LYS A 945 18.58 -45.09 17.62
CA LYS A 945 17.18 -44.81 17.96
C LYS A 945 17.14 -43.82 19.10
N VAL A 946 16.42 -42.72 18.92
CA VAL A 946 16.13 -41.77 19.99
C VAL A 946 14.65 -41.88 20.35
N VAL A 947 14.37 -42.19 21.61
CA VAL A 947 13.03 -42.27 22.17
C VAL A 947 12.80 -41.04 23.03
N GLN A 948 11.75 -40.28 22.75
CA GLN A 948 11.30 -39.21 23.63
C GLN A 948 10.50 -39.82 24.79
N THR A 949 10.75 -39.35 26.01
CA THR A 949 10.20 -39.93 27.25
C THR A 949 9.35 -38.96 28.09
N GLY A 950 9.21 -37.70 27.65
CA GLY A 950 8.45 -36.67 28.36
C GLY A 950 7.03 -36.45 27.82
N THR A 951 6.29 -35.55 28.46
CA THR A 951 4.94 -35.11 28.02
C THR A 951 4.92 -33.61 27.83
N ALA A 952 4.38 -33.12 26.71
CA ALA A 952 4.13 -31.70 26.45
C ALA A 952 3.02 -31.52 25.41
N SER A 953 2.33 -30.38 25.44
CA SER A 953 1.33 -30.02 24.42
C SER A 953 1.94 -29.69 23.05
N ASN A 954 3.21 -29.28 23.04
CA ASN A 954 3.99 -29.02 21.83
C ASN A 954 4.25 -30.32 21.05
N TRP A 955 4.60 -30.20 19.77
CA TRP A 955 5.09 -31.34 19.00
C TRP A 955 6.56 -31.60 19.32
N TRP A 956 7.02 -32.83 19.18
CA TRP A 956 8.46 -33.08 19.08
C TRP A 956 8.92 -32.92 17.64
N SER A 957 9.90 -32.05 17.41
CA SER A 957 10.54 -31.83 16.11
C SER A 957 12.06 -31.79 16.22
N VAL A 958 12.71 -32.09 15.09
CA VAL A 958 14.16 -31.95 14.89
C VAL A 958 14.37 -31.53 13.44
N ARG A 959 15.08 -30.43 13.24
CA ARG A 959 15.53 -29.92 11.95
C ARG A 959 16.80 -30.64 11.51
N GLU A 960 17.77 -30.77 12.41
CA GLU A 960 19.03 -31.43 12.08
C GLU A 960 19.44 -32.44 13.13
N PHE A 961 19.77 -33.66 12.68
CA PHE A 961 20.36 -34.72 13.49
C PHE A 961 21.80 -34.98 13.05
N ASN A 962 22.75 -34.68 13.93
CA ASN A 962 24.18 -34.84 13.67
C ASN A 962 24.81 -35.84 14.64
N VAL A 963 25.77 -36.63 14.15
CA VAL A 963 26.48 -37.65 14.93
C VAL A 963 27.98 -37.41 14.78
N PHE A 964 28.75 -37.58 15.85
CA PHE A 964 30.17 -37.22 15.91
C PHE A 964 30.98 -38.38 16.46
N GLN A 965 32.19 -38.57 15.91
CA GLN A 965 33.16 -39.60 16.36
C GLN A 965 33.56 -39.39 17.82
#